data_AF-A0AA39WYD4-F1
#
_entry.id   AF-A0AA39WYD4-F1
#
_cell.length_a   1.000
_cell.length_b   1.000
_cell.length_c   1.000
_cell.angle_alpha   90.00
_cell.angle_beta   90.00
_cell.angle_gamma   90.00
#
_symmetry.space_group_name_H-M   'P 1'
#
loop_
_entity.id
_entity.type
_entity.pdbx_description
1 polymer ?
#
loop_
_entity_poly.entity_id
_entity_poly.type
_entity_poly.pdbx_seq_one_letter_code
_entity_poly.pdbx_strand_id
1 'polypeptide(L)'
;MAELETNAALPGTTPAAAAPTAAGSPAPEIEINGDGHVADGNETHAKRSSRQRLLRGLQRISSSPTLAQLGRPRASSSPYGKHGTLSCVSLASSPSPFGHPSAGSSYFSQPSTDGSSAPTSIPGSPMAELPGFDGIESVMAVRKIETPLSKPTTAAMPAELRKKTKVFNMWASMPHEIKIHVLSFLQPKELVRASRVSKDFYDMCFDGQLWTCFDASEFYKEIPFESLSKIIVAAGPFVKDLNIRGCVQVEHDKRAEMVVKACRNLINATLEGCRNFQRSTLHSLLKSNERLANLNLTGLTAVTNVTCKIVAQSCPHLEMFNVSWCKHVDARGIRLVVEGCHKLKDLRAGEIKGFDNLAVAGSIFKTNNLERLVLAGCTELNDTAFKIMIQGVNPEIDVLTERAIVLPRKLRHLDISRCSQLTTQGVKTLGYLVPELEGLQLTGVTHLTDAALEPILDSAPRLTHLELEDLSELTNTLLSEHLAKAPCAPCLEHLSISSCENLGDAGLLPVFRNCTSLKSVFMDNTRASDLALAEAAAMVRERAAPLHPLTYPNVGLSLVVYDCQNVTWTGVREVLSRNAEKIKPKRSQGQSPYDVAAPPSEIITLKCFYGWQMTVDEHTKRVLRGDVAAAGRLERKWADYMQATEEAGVAGAGGRRRRRRLREAQQVHADEEEAGAPGVIPGRRRARTAGCTVM
;
A
#
# COMPACT_ATOMS: atom_id res chain seq x y z
N MET A 1 -50.59 -45.39 12.04
CA MET A 1 -51.98 -45.02 11.74
C MET A 1 -51.90 -43.71 10.98
N ALA A 2 -52.49 -43.45 9.83
CA ALA A 2 -53.28 -44.17 8.82
C ALA A 2 -53.68 -43.03 7.83
N GLU A 3 -53.89 -43.18 6.53
CA GLU A 3 -53.88 -44.35 5.62
C GLU A 3 -53.75 -43.85 4.15
N LEU A 4 -53.41 -44.78 3.24
CA LEU A 4 -53.74 -44.88 1.79
C LEU A 4 -53.66 -43.60 0.90
N GLU A 5 -52.86 -43.52 -0.17
CA GLU A 5 -52.81 -44.32 -1.41
C GLU A 5 -54.09 -44.36 -2.28
N THR A 6 -53.97 -43.98 -3.56
CA THR A 6 -54.47 -44.75 -4.72
C THR A 6 -53.94 -44.24 -6.06
N ASN A 7 -53.84 -45.13 -7.07
CA ASN A 7 -53.41 -44.85 -8.44
C ASN A 7 -54.59 -44.70 -9.41
N ALA A 8 -54.38 -43.99 -10.54
CA ALA A 8 -55.10 -44.21 -11.80
C ALA A 8 -54.25 -43.73 -12.99
N ALA A 9 -54.26 -44.43 -14.14
CA ALA A 9 -53.42 -44.09 -15.30
C ALA A 9 -53.96 -44.59 -16.67
N LEU A 10 -53.85 -43.73 -17.69
CA LEU A 10 -53.92 -44.01 -19.15
C LEU A 10 -55.27 -44.55 -19.71
N PRO A 11 -55.50 -44.61 -21.05
CA PRO A 11 -54.78 -44.03 -22.21
C PRO A 11 -55.64 -42.94 -22.94
N GLY A 12 -55.25 -42.33 -24.08
CA GLY A 12 -53.98 -42.33 -24.83
C GLY A 12 -54.09 -42.66 -26.34
N THR A 13 -54.28 -41.66 -27.22
CA THR A 13 -54.31 -41.83 -28.71
C THR A 13 -53.67 -40.65 -29.47
N THR A 14 -53.00 -40.98 -30.60
CA THR A 14 -52.42 -40.09 -31.63
C THR A 14 -52.75 -40.70 -33.03
N PRO A 15 -52.21 -40.31 -34.21
CA PRO A 15 -51.40 -39.14 -34.62
C PRO A 15 -51.86 -38.45 -35.94
N ALA A 16 -51.29 -37.26 -36.27
CA ALA A 16 -50.92 -36.75 -37.62
C ALA A 16 -50.49 -35.25 -37.48
N ALA A 17 -49.39 -34.67 -38.00
CA ALA A 17 -48.49 -34.91 -39.14
C ALA A 17 -48.76 -34.03 -40.39
N ALA A 18 -48.25 -32.78 -40.41
CA ALA A 18 -47.83 -32.04 -41.62
C ALA A 18 -47.05 -30.73 -41.28
N ALA A 19 -46.13 -30.37 -42.17
CA ALA A 19 -45.50 -29.05 -42.37
C ALA A 19 -45.58 -28.77 -43.92
N PRO A 20 -45.08 -27.66 -44.55
CA PRO A 20 -44.09 -26.68 -44.06
C PRO A 20 -44.19 -25.20 -44.59
N THR A 21 -43.19 -24.38 -44.21
CA THR A 21 -42.53 -23.27 -44.97
C THR A 21 -43.24 -21.99 -45.49
N ALA A 22 -42.77 -20.85 -44.92
CA ALA A 22 -41.99 -19.78 -45.58
C ALA A 22 -42.62 -18.51 -46.20
N ALA A 23 -41.76 -17.47 -46.35
CA ALA A 23 -41.96 -16.10 -46.87
C ALA A 23 -42.86 -15.16 -46.02
N GLY A 24 -42.73 -13.83 -46.05
CA GLY A 24 -41.70 -12.96 -46.69
C GLY A 24 -42.18 -11.49 -46.84
N SER A 25 -41.32 -10.51 -46.52
CA SER A 25 -41.56 -9.04 -46.61
C SER A 25 -41.83 -8.54 -48.06
N PRO A 26 -42.32 -7.29 -48.34
CA PRO A 26 -42.23 -6.03 -47.55
C PRO A 26 -43.47 -5.08 -47.59
N ALA A 27 -43.28 -3.78 -47.32
CA ALA A 27 -44.24 -2.65 -47.44
C ALA A 27 -43.84 -1.73 -48.64
N PRO A 28 -44.30 -0.46 -48.84
CA PRO A 28 -45.44 0.33 -48.28
C PRO A 28 -46.27 1.13 -49.35
N GLU A 29 -47.34 1.87 -48.95
CA GLU A 29 -47.97 3.02 -49.66
C GLU A 29 -48.84 3.82 -48.64
N ILE A 30 -48.88 5.16 -48.44
CA ILE A 30 -48.94 6.44 -49.22
C ILE A 30 -50.40 7.00 -49.33
N GLU A 31 -50.57 8.35 -49.37
CA GLU A 31 -51.81 9.18 -49.63
C GLU A 31 -52.79 9.49 -48.45
N ILE A 32 -53.47 10.65 -48.31
CA ILE A 32 -53.41 12.01 -48.96
C ILE A 32 -54.12 13.12 -48.11
N ASN A 33 -53.73 14.41 -48.29
CA ASN A 33 -54.37 15.76 -48.11
C ASN A 33 -55.55 16.04 -47.12
N GLY A 34 -55.85 17.29 -46.70
CA GLY A 34 -55.22 18.61 -46.95
C GLY A 34 -56.14 19.83 -46.59
N ASP A 35 -55.65 21.05 -46.88
CA ASP A 35 -56.29 22.40 -46.75
C ASP A 35 -56.73 22.89 -45.34
N GLY A 36 -56.67 24.19 -45.00
CA GLY A 36 -56.21 25.43 -45.68
C GLY A 36 -56.54 26.67 -44.80
N HIS A 37 -56.17 27.94 -45.10
CA HIS A 37 -55.32 28.59 -46.11
C HIS A 37 -55.11 30.11 -45.77
N VAL A 38 -54.35 30.89 -46.56
CA VAL A 38 -54.30 32.41 -46.60
C VAL A 38 -53.65 33.13 -45.38
N ALA A 39 -52.83 34.19 -45.46
CA ALA A 39 -52.03 34.95 -46.49
C ALA A 39 -51.21 36.07 -45.76
N ASP A 40 -50.32 36.90 -46.31
CA ASP A 40 -49.31 36.89 -47.42
C ASP A 40 -48.46 38.21 -47.26
N GLY A 41 -47.28 38.39 -47.86
CA GLY A 41 -46.32 39.45 -47.43
C GLY A 41 -45.23 40.01 -48.39
N ASN A 42 -44.88 39.34 -49.50
CA ASN A 42 -44.10 39.88 -50.64
C ASN A 42 -42.58 40.22 -50.51
N GLU A 43 -41.90 40.39 -51.67
CA GLU A 43 -40.43 40.40 -51.87
C GLU A 43 -39.85 41.75 -52.39
N THR A 44 -38.51 41.83 -52.61
CA THR A 44 -37.90 42.12 -53.95
C THR A 44 -36.36 42.10 -53.97
N HIS A 45 -35.73 42.26 -55.14
CA HIS A 45 -34.40 41.71 -55.49
C HIS A 45 -33.41 42.71 -56.16
N ALA A 46 -32.09 42.43 -56.03
CA ALA A 46 -31.03 42.49 -57.08
C ALA A 46 -29.92 43.60 -57.15
N LYS A 47 -28.68 43.08 -57.37
CA LYS A 47 -27.56 43.54 -58.26
C LYS A 47 -26.41 44.48 -57.79
N ARG A 48 -25.19 43.91 -57.96
CA ARG A 48 -23.90 44.47 -58.46
C ARG A 48 -22.95 45.29 -57.54
N SER A 49 -21.96 44.56 -56.99
CA SER A 49 -20.51 44.71 -57.24
C SER A 49 -19.79 46.07 -57.03
N SER A 50 -18.85 46.09 -56.07
CA SER A 50 -17.42 46.30 -56.42
C SER A 50 -16.41 45.77 -55.36
N ARG A 51 -15.18 45.49 -55.80
CA ARG A 51 -13.91 45.29 -55.04
C ARG A 51 -13.75 44.05 -54.13
N GLN A 52 -13.13 43.05 -54.77
CA GLN A 52 -12.27 41.97 -54.24
C GLN A 52 -11.23 42.47 -53.19
N ARG A 53 -10.61 41.64 -52.32
CA ARG A 53 -9.85 40.41 -52.66
C ARG A 53 -9.82 39.33 -51.55
N LEU A 54 -9.80 38.08 -52.04
CA LEU A 54 -8.99 36.89 -51.66
C LEU A 54 -8.31 36.79 -50.28
N LEU A 55 -8.07 35.61 -49.71
CA LEU A 55 -8.69 34.26 -49.75
C LEU A 55 -7.80 33.31 -48.91
N ARG A 56 -8.40 32.24 -48.35
CA ARG A 56 -7.76 31.06 -47.69
C ARG A 56 -7.11 31.26 -46.32
N GLY A 57 -7.14 30.18 -45.54
CA GLY A 57 -6.45 30.01 -44.26
C GLY A 57 -5.80 28.62 -44.19
N LEU A 58 -5.84 27.99 -43.00
CA LEU A 58 -5.18 26.75 -42.56
C LEU A 58 -3.76 26.90 -41.95
N GLN A 59 -3.71 26.64 -40.63
CA GLN A 59 -2.65 25.98 -39.84
C GLN A 59 -1.16 26.32 -40.08
N ARG A 60 -0.48 26.82 -39.02
CA ARG A 60 0.44 26.00 -38.18
C ARG A 60 1.08 26.78 -37.00
N ILE A 61 0.97 26.18 -35.80
CA ILE A 61 2.04 25.90 -34.81
C ILE A 61 3.14 26.94 -34.51
N SER A 62 3.30 27.22 -33.20
CA SER A 62 4.52 27.61 -32.42
C SER A 62 5.03 29.07 -32.31
N SER A 63 5.45 29.36 -31.06
CA SER A 63 6.52 30.28 -30.59
C SER A 63 6.52 31.79 -30.91
N SER A 64 6.25 32.56 -29.86
CA SER A 64 7.05 33.69 -29.32
C SER A 64 7.96 34.54 -30.22
N PRO A 65 7.80 35.88 -30.20
CA PRO A 65 8.87 36.83 -30.45
C PRO A 65 9.37 37.53 -29.16
N THR A 66 10.69 37.61 -29.00
CA THR A 66 11.37 38.48 -28.02
C THR A 66 11.51 39.92 -28.54
N LEU A 67 11.65 40.90 -27.64
CA LEU A 67 12.08 42.27 -27.96
C LEU A 67 13.47 42.55 -27.35
N ALA A 68 14.35 43.26 -28.09
CA ALA A 68 15.74 43.48 -27.70
C ALA A 68 16.32 44.82 -28.20
N GLN A 69 17.14 45.47 -27.37
CA GLN A 69 18.12 46.56 -27.59
C GLN A 69 19.02 46.63 -26.32
N LEU A 70 20.26 47.12 -26.26
CA LEU A 70 21.36 47.47 -27.19
C LEU A 70 22.66 47.52 -26.33
N GLY A 71 23.89 47.30 -26.81
CA GLY A 71 24.30 46.89 -28.16
C GLY A 71 25.72 47.25 -28.61
N ARG A 72 26.76 47.37 -27.74
CA ARG A 72 28.15 47.67 -28.19
C ARG A 72 29.29 46.90 -27.47
N PRO A 73 30.48 46.72 -28.10
CA PRO A 73 31.34 45.55 -27.86
C PRO A 73 32.86 45.82 -27.65
N ARG A 74 33.62 44.76 -27.28
CA ARG A 74 34.97 44.45 -27.80
C ARG A 74 35.36 42.99 -27.52
N ALA A 75 36.49 42.52 -28.05
CA ALA A 75 36.78 41.09 -28.24
C ALA A 75 38.16 40.62 -27.73
N SER A 76 38.24 39.31 -27.46
CA SER A 76 39.38 38.38 -27.58
C SER A 76 40.83 38.83 -27.26
N SER A 77 41.46 38.15 -26.32
CA SER A 77 42.71 37.39 -26.57
C SER A 77 43.05 36.41 -25.41
N SER A 78 43.95 35.46 -25.68
CA SER A 78 44.57 34.54 -24.70
C SER A 78 45.72 35.24 -23.95
N PRO A 79 46.14 34.75 -22.77
CA PRO A 79 47.52 34.24 -22.73
C PRO A 79 47.77 32.99 -21.85
N TYR A 80 48.83 32.25 -22.20
CA TYR A 80 49.57 31.36 -21.29
C TYR A 80 50.54 32.18 -20.42
N GLY A 81 50.69 31.88 -19.12
CA GLY A 81 51.71 32.50 -18.27
C GLY A 81 51.78 31.92 -16.84
N LYS A 82 52.99 31.53 -16.40
CA LYS A 82 53.32 30.97 -15.05
C LYS A 82 53.34 32.10 -13.99
N HIS A 83 53.24 31.91 -12.66
CA HIS A 83 53.36 30.77 -11.74
C HIS A 83 52.27 30.87 -10.61
N GLY A 84 52.01 29.89 -9.73
CA GLY A 84 52.50 28.50 -9.66
C GLY A 84 53.12 28.06 -8.32
N THR A 85 52.30 27.65 -7.32
CA THR A 85 52.72 26.98 -6.06
C THR A 85 51.80 25.78 -5.71
N LEU A 86 52.31 24.84 -4.90
CA LEU A 86 51.71 23.54 -4.54
C LEU A 86 50.89 23.64 -3.21
N SER A 87 50.14 22.67 -2.69
CA SER A 87 50.03 21.20 -2.93
C SER A 87 48.61 20.74 -2.48
N CYS A 88 47.84 19.94 -3.24
CA CYS A 88 47.78 18.45 -3.30
C CYS A 88 47.23 17.75 -2.02
N VAL A 89 46.38 16.70 -2.08
CA VAL A 89 45.64 16.07 -3.20
C VAL A 89 44.34 15.40 -2.70
N SER A 90 43.43 14.99 -3.60
CA SER A 90 42.06 14.49 -3.28
C SER A 90 41.80 13.00 -3.64
N LEU A 91 40.57 12.55 -3.41
CA LEU A 91 40.08 11.16 -3.44
C LEU A 91 39.77 10.56 -4.84
N ALA A 92 39.74 9.22 -4.87
CA ALA A 92 38.80 8.33 -5.61
C ALA A 92 39.01 7.89 -7.10
N SER A 93 38.83 6.56 -7.27
CA SER A 93 38.16 5.80 -8.36
C SER A 93 38.63 5.81 -9.84
N SER A 94 39.00 4.60 -10.33
CA SER A 94 38.55 3.86 -11.56
C SER A 94 38.48 4.53 -12.96
N PRO A 95 38.45 3.79 -14.11
CA PRO A 95 38.63 2.34 -14.37
C PRO A 95 39.70 2.00 -15.47
N SER A 96 39.71 0.74 -15.94
CA SER A 96 40.54 0.13 -17.02
C SER A 96 40.18 0.60 -18.46
N PRO A 97 41.02 0.37 -19.52
CA PRO A 97 41.00 -0.94 -20.22
C PRO A 97 42.32 -1.42 -20.92
N PHE A 98 42.30 -2.69 -21.37
CA PHE A 98 43.21 -3.41 -22.29
C PHE A 98 44.69 -3.68 -21.91
N GLY A 99 45.08 -4.97 -21.97
CA GLY A 99 46.47 -5.44 -21.91
C GLY A 99 46.63 -6.92 -21.50
N HIS A 100 46.79 -7.84 -22.46
CA HIS A 100 47.20 -9.25 -22.22
C HIS A 100 48.74 -9.36 -22.17
N PRO A 101 49.32 -10.34 -21.43
CA PRO A 101 49.50 -11.70 -21.94
C PRO A 101 49.07 -12.81 -20.95
N SER A 102 49.43 -14.06 -21.21
CA SER A 102 48.92 -15.25 -20.52
C SER A 102 49.93 -16.40 -20.43
N ALA A 103 49.57 -17.44 -19.66
CA ALA A 103 50.33 -18.65 -19.30
C ALA A 103 51.42 -18.43 -18.21
N GLY A 104 51.62 -19.36 -17.25
CA GLY A 104 50.76 -20.51 -16.90
C GLY A 104 51.51 -21.67 -16.26
N SER A 105 50.97 -22.23 -15.17
CA SER A 105 51.14 -23.64 -14.77
C SER A 105 50.10 -24.01 -13.70
N SER A 106 49.75 -25.28 -13.60
CA SER A 106 48.76 -25.83 -12.66
C SER A 106 48.98 -27.33 -12.46
N TYR A 107 48.19 -27.95 -11.57
CA TYR A 107 48.20 -29.37 -11.17
C TYR A 107 49.33 -29.84 -10.26
N PHE A 108 48.95 -30.38 -9.10
CA PHE A 108 49.36 -31.74 -8.74
C PHE A 108 48.30 -32.40 -7.84
N SER A 109 48.23 -33.74 -7.86
CA SER A 109 47.27 -34.51 -7.07
C SER A 109 47.77 -35.91 -6.71
N GLN A 110 48.01 -36.13 -5.42
CA GLN A 110 48.20 -37.45 -4.78
C GLN A 110 49.43 -38.26 -5.30
N PRO A 111 49.62 -39.57 -4.96
CA PRO A 111 50.45 -39.89 -3.80
C PRO A 111 51.45 -41.04 -4.01
N SER A 112 52.32 -41.33 -3.04
CA SER A 112 52.89 -42.68 -2.86
C SER A 112 53.47 -42.91 -1.45
N THR A 113 53.27 -44.14 -0.94
CA THR A 113 54.00 -44.73 0.18
C THR A 113 54.51 -46.10 -0.26
N ASP A 114 55.82 -46.32 -0.22
CA ASP A 114 56.46 -47.52 0.35
C ASP A 114 57.98 -47.44 0.16
N GLY A 115 58.74 -47.98 1.12
CA GLY A 115 60.21 -47.97 1.11
C GLY A 115 60.83 -47.78 2.50
N SER A 116 60.84 -48.83 3.31
CA SER A 116 61.34 -48.79 4.70
C SER A 116 62.87 -48.79 4.81
N SER A 117 63.41 -47.95 5.71
CA SER A 117 64.54 -48.30 6.60
C SER A 117 64.59 -47.34 7.80
N ALA A 118 65.32 -47.70 8.85
CA ALA A 118 65.19 -47.17 10.22
C ALA A 118 66.60 -46.82 10.80
N PRO A 119 66.74 -46.44 12.09
CA PRO A 119 66.13 -45.31 12.81
C PRO A 119 67.23 -44.46 13.53
N THR A 120 66.95 -43.93 14.73
CA THR A 120 67.82 -43.18 15.69
C THR A 120 68.03 -41.68 15.37
N SER A 121 68.14 -40.76 16.33
CA SER A 121 67.94 -40.84 17.80
C SER A 121 67.46 -39.48 18.40
N ILE A 122 67.36 -39.41 19.74
CA ILE A 122 66.60 -38.42 20.54
C ILE A 122 67.46 -37.16 20.91
N PRO A 123 67.10 -36.25 21.85
CA PRO A 123 66.92 -34.82 21.54
C PRO A 123 67.97 -33.88 22.17
N GLY A 124 67.83 -32.55 21.96
CA GLY A 124 68.57 -31.57 22.75
C GLY A 124 68.28 -30.09 22.43
N SER A 125 67.79 -29.35 23.41
CA SER A 125 67.91 -27.89 23.56
C SER A 125 68.44 -27.64 24.99
N PRO A 126 68.78 -26.41 25.45
CA PRO A 126 68.71 -25.10 24.78
C PRO A 126 69.93 -24.18 25.07
N MET A 127 69.76 -22.88 24.72
CA MET A 127 70.27 -21.69 25.42
C MET A 127 71.72 -21.19 25.29
N ALA A 128 71.79 -19.87 25.45
CA ALA A 128 72.96 -19.02 25.64
C ALA A 128 73.38 -19.01 27.15
N GLU A 129 74.46 -18.37 27.61
CA GLU A 129 75.28 -17.27 27.04
C GLU A 129 76.64 -17.15 27.78
N LEU A 130 77.55 -16.30 27.25
CA LEU A 130 78.70 -15.64 27.93
C LEU A 130 79.95 -16.48 28.36
N PRO A 131 81.12 -15.83 28.65
CA PRO A 131 82.46 -16.46 28.57
C PRO A 131 83.15 -16.75 29.92
N GLY A 132 84.43 -17.19 29.86
CA GLY A 132 85.29 -17.56 31.00
C GLY A 132 85.83 -16.39 31.86
N PHE A 133 86.86 -16.58 32.71
CA PHE A 133 87.91 -17.62 32.67
C PHE A 133 88.57 -17.85 34.06
N ASP A 134 89.20 -19.03 34.26
CA ASP A 134 90.12 -19.45 35.35
C ASP A 134 89.73 -19.44 36.85
N GLY A 135 90.33 -20.39 37.61
CA GLY A 135 91.14 -19.97 38.78
C GLY A 135 90.81 -20.43 40.21
N ILE A 136 90.82 -21.75 40.47
CA ILE A 136 91.27 -22.48 41.70
C ILE A 136 91.91 -21.57 42.80
N GLU A 137 91.54 -21.57 44.11
CA GLU A 137 91.80 -22.65 45.11
C GLU A 137 91.10 -22.46 46.52
N SER A 138 91.04 -23.56 47.30
CA SER A 138 91.11 -23.68 48.79
C SER A 138 89.98 -23.28 49.80
N VAL A 139 89.30 -24.33 50.32
CA VAL A 139 89.04 -24.71 51.76
C VAL A 139 88.60 -23.70 52.86
N MET A 140 87.30 -23.79 53.24
CA MET A 140 86.61 -23.82 54.57
C MET A 140 86.87 -22.83 55.77
N ALA A 141 85.75 -22.64 56.54
CA ALA A 141 85.61 -22.33 58.00
C ALA A 141 85.64 -20.84 58.50
N VAL A 142 84.89 -20.39 59.53
CA VAL A 142 83.66 -20.88 60.24
C VAL A 142 82.99 -19.80 61.15
N ARG A 143 81.63 -19.71 61.19
CA ARG A 143 80.77 -19.03 62.23
C ARG A 143 80.91 -17.47 62.39
N LYS A 144 80.00 -16.69 63.03
CA LYS A 144 78.71 -16.95 63.74
C LYS A 144 77.76 -15.71 63.75
N ILE A 145 76.43 -15.93 63.60
CA ILE A 145 75.28 -15.02 63.96
C ILE A 145 75.29 -13.58 63.35
N GLU A 146 74.33 -12.65 63.48
CA GLU A 146 73.07 -12.46 64.26
C GLU A 146 71.81 -12.12 63.37
N THR A 147 70.79 -11.45 63.95
CA THR A 147 69.42 -11.14 63.44
C THR A 147 68.92 -9.83 64.11
N PRO A 148 67.78 -9.17 63.76
CA PRO A 148 66.62 -9.57 62.92
C PRO A 148 66.33 -8.50 61.81
N LEU A 149 65.13 -8.12 61.31
CA LEU A 149 63.66 -8.35 61.47
C LEU A 149 63.02 -7.88 60.10
N SER A 150 61.77 -8.08 59.62
CA SER A 150 60.50 -8.68 60.09
C SER A 150 59.61 -9.19 58.91
N LYS A 151 58.71 -10.12 59.23
CA LYS A 151 57.31 -10.35 58.74
C LYS A 151 56.72 -9.54 57.56
N PRO A 152 55.74 -10.10 56.80
CA PRO A 152 55.48 -11.54 56.54
C PRO A 152 55.19 -11.87 55.05
N THR A 153 55.33 -13.15 54.69
CA THR A 153 55.01 -13.69 53.36
C THR A 153 53.50 -13.80 53.11
N THR A 154 53.03 -13.30 51.96
CA THR A 154 51.74 -13.74 51.38
C THR A 154 52.04 -14.81 50.33
N ALA A 155 51.54 -16.03 50.53
CA ALA A 155 51.77 -17.13 49.60
C ALA A 155 50.97 -16.96 48.30
N ALA A 156 51.64 -17.04 47.15
CA ALA A 156 50.96 -17.19 45.86
C ALA A 156 50.33 -18.60 45.79
N MET A 157 49.04 -18.68 45.41
CA MET A 157 48.32 -19.96 45.46
C MET A 157 48.83 -21.00 44.44
N PRO A 158 48.71 -22.31 44.75
CA PRO A 158 49.07 -23.39 43.83
C PRO A 158 48.36 -23.32 42.47
N ALA A 159 49.00 -23.86 41.45
CA ALA A 159 48.54 -23.81 40.05
C ALA A 159 47.16 -24.44 39.81
N GLU A 160 46.71 -25.35 40.67
CA GLU A 160 45.41 -26.02 40.58
C GLU A 160 44.21 -25.06 40.80
N LEU A 161 44.42 -23.92 41.47
CA LEU A 161 43.37 -22.90 41.64
C LEU A 161 43.28 -21.89 40.48
N ARG A 162 44.10 -22.02 39.43
CA ARG A 162 43.73 -21.50 38.11
C ARG A 162 42.62 -22.35 37.51
N LYS A 163 41.40 -22.15 38.03
CA LYS A 163 40.18 -22.47 37.30
C LYS A 163 40.30 -21.81 35.93
N LYS A 164 40.57 -22.60 34.88
CA LYS A 164 40.23 -22.19 33.52
C LYS A 164 38.73 -21.92 33.57
N THR A 165 38.34 -20.65 33.56
CA THR A 165 37.00 -20.24 33.20
C THR A 165 36.81 -20.72 31.77
N LYS A 166 36.29 -21.96 31.62
CA LYS A 166 35.76 -22.45 30.35
C LYS A 166 34.84 -21.34 29.89
N VAL A 167 35.18 -20.68 28.79
CA VAL A 167 34.33 -19.66 28.19
C VAL A 167 33.00 -20.35 27.97
N PHE A 168 32.00 -19.99 28.78
CA PHE A 168 30.76 -20.75 28.83
C PHE A 168 29.97 -20.35 27.60
N ASN A 169 30.25 -21.06 26.51
CA ASN A 169 29.52 -20.96 25.27
C ASN A 169 28.09 -21.44 25.55
N MET A 170 27.25 -20.51 26.03
CA MET A 170 25.81 -20.71 26.23
C MET A 170 25.21 -21.34 24.98
N TRP A 171 25.61 -20.85 23.80
CA TRP A 171 25.20 -21.43 22.54
C TRP A 171 25.59 -22.91 22.40
N ALA A 172 26.83 -23.31 22.66
CA ALA A 172 27.22 -24.71 22.56
C ALA A 172 26.44 -25.61 23.54
N SER A 173 26.25 -25.13 24.77
CA SER A 173 25.60 -25.86 25.88
C SER A 173 24.07 -25.86 25.87
N MET A 174 23.41 -25.03 25.07
CA MET A 174 21.94 -25.06 24.95
C MET A 174 21.43 -26.31 24.20
N PRO A 175 20.27 -26.87 24.59
CA PRO A 175 19.54 -27.87 23.81
C PRO A 175 19.22 -27.40 22.37
N HIS A 176 19.03 -28.34 21.46
CA HIS A 176 18.77 -28.08 20.03
C HIS A 176 17.42 -27.40 19.81
N GLU A 177 16.43 -27.78 20.60
CA GLU A 177 15.08 -27.23 20.64
C GLU A 177 15.10 -25.75 21.03
N ILE A 178 15.93 -25.38 22.02
CA ILE A 178 16.10 -23.98 22.45
C ILE A 178 16.86 -23.18 21.38
N LYS A 179 17.85 -23.77 20.71
CA LYS A 179 18.54 -23.13 19.58
C LYS A 179 17.57 -22.83 18.42
N ILE A 180 16.74 -23.80 18.04
CA ILE A 180 15.69 -23.62 17.03
C ILE A 180 14.68 -22.56 17.48
N HIS A 181 14.22 -22.60 18.72
CA HIS A 181 13.26 -21.62 19.25
C HIS A 181 13.83 -20.19 19.32
N VAL A 182 15.15 -20.01 19.53
CA VAL A 182 15.81 -18.70 19.42
C VAL A 182 15.91 -18.26 17.96
N LEU A 183 16.25 -19.18 17.05
CA LEU A 183 16.32 -18.90 15.61
C LEU A 183 14.95 -18.63 14.98
N SER A 184 13.84 -19.21 15.49
CA SER A 184 12.49 -19.00 14.94
C SER A 184 11.92 -17.59 15.16
N PHE A 185 12.59 -16.75 15.95
CA PHE A 185 12.28 -15.31 16.04
C PHE A 185 12.99 -14.46 14.97
N LEU A 186 13.94 -15.03 14.23
CA LEU A 186 14.69 -14.33 13.18
C LEU A 186 13.93 -14.39 11.85
N GLN A 187 13.91 -13.28 11.12
CA GLN A 187 13.35 -13.24 9.77
C GLN A 187 14.22 -14.06 8.79
N PRO A 188 13.70 -14.50 7.62
CA PRO A 188 14.50 -15.24 6.64
C PRO A 188 15.78 -14.53 6.18
N LYS A 189 15.81 -13.18 6.10
CA LYS A 189 17.05 -12.42 5.85
C LYS A 189 18.11 -12.65 6.93
N GLU A 190 17.65 -12.76 8.17
CA GLU A 190 18.46 -12.82 9.38
C GLU A 190 18.96 -14.23 9.62
N LEU A 191 18.15 -15.26 9.36
CA LEU A 191 18.58 -16.66 9.27
C LEU A 191 19.71 -16.84 8.23
N VAL A 192 19.51 -16.33 7.00
CA VAL A 192 20.54 -16.40 5.95
C VAL A 192 21.80 -15.61 6.33
N ARG A 193 21.68 -14.53 7.11
CA ARG A 193 22.85 -13.81 7.68
C ARG A 193 23.52 -14.59 8.81
N ALA A 194 22.75 -15.21 9.71
CA ALA A 194 23.22 -15.98 10.86
C ALA A 194 23.98 -17.25 10.44
N SER A 195 23.61 -17.86 9.30
CA SER A 195 24.35 -19.00 8.71
C SER A 195 25.84 -18.72 8.47
N ARG A 196 26.27 -17.44 8.45
CA ARG A 196 27.67 -17.02 8.29
C ARG A 196 28.50 -17.02 9.59
N VAL A 197 27.88 -17.27 10.75
CA VAL A 197 28.52 -17.11 12.07
C VAL A 197 29.35 -18.34 12.49
N SER A 198 28.89 -19.55 12.20
CA SER A 198 29.58 -20.82 12.49
C SER A 198 29.02 -21.94 11.61
N LYS A 199 29.71 -23.08 11.53
CA LYS A 199 29.18 -24.29 10.86
C LYS A 199 27.91 -24.81 11.53
N ASP A 200 27.90 -24.90 12.86
CA ASP A 200 26.73 -25.28 13.65
C ASP A 200 25.53 -24.33 13.37
N PHE A 201 25.81 -23.03 13.19
CA PHE A 201 24.80 -22.04 12.82
C PHE A 201 24.34 -22.18 11.36
N TYR A 202 25.24 -22.51 10.44
CA TYR A 202 24.90 -22.84 9.05
C TYR A 202 23.91 -24.00 9.02
N ASP A 203 24.30 -25.15 9.58
CA ASP A 203 23.50 -26.37 9.54
C ASP A 203 22.12 -26.18 10.20
N MET A 204 22.06 -25.48 11.34
CA MET A 204 20.78 -25.14 11.99
C MET A 204 19.93 -24.12 11.22
N CYS A 205 20.53 -23.13 10.53
CA CYS A 205 19.76 -22.16 9.74
C CYS A 205 19.12 -22.78 8.47
N PHE A 206 19.55 -23.97 8.05
CA PHE A 206 18.91 -24.75 6.99
C PHE A 206 18.02 -25.90 7.51
N ASP A 207 17.77 -25.99 8.83
CA ASP A 207 16.78 -26.92 9.40
C ASP A 207 15.35 -26.53 8.96
N GLY A 208 14.65 -27.48 8.33
CA GLY A 208 13.32 -27.26 7.77
C GLY A 208 12.25 -26.79 8.76
N GLN A 209 12.44 -27.01 10.07
CA GLN A 209 11.52 -26.55 11.12
C GLN A 209 11.45 -25.02 11.23
N LEU A 210 12.55 -24.31 10.91
CA LEU A 210 12.58 -22.84 10.89
C LEU A 210 11.80 -22.26 9.72
N TRP A 211 11.66 -23.03 8.64
CA TRP A 211 11.12 -22.59 7.35
C TRP A 211 9.64 -22.95 7.16
N THR A 212 8.87 -23.05 8.26
CA THR A 212 7.42 -23.29 8.21
C THR A 212 6.66 -22.18 7.49
N CYS A 213 7.16 -20.94 7.56
CA CYS A 213 6.80 -19.84 6.69
C CYS A 213 8.02 -19.41 5.86
N PHE A 214 7.88 -19.43 4.54
CA PHE A 214 8.89 -19.02 3.58
C PHE A 214 8.38 -17.83 2.77
N ASP A 215 8.90 -16.64 3.06
CA ASP A 215 8.67 -15.44 2.26
C ASP A 215 9.92 -15.03 1.48
N ALA A 216 9.82 -15.06 0.15
CA ALA A 216 10.89 -14.63 -0.76
C ALA A 216 10.68 -13.21 -1.34
N SER A 217 9.57 -12.55 -1.03
CA SER A 217 9.22 -11.24 -1.61
C SER A 217 10.15 -10.11 -1.17
N GLU A 218 10.81 -10.24 -0.02
CA GLU A 218 11.87 -9.35 0.44
C GLU A 218 13.27 -9.67 -0.16
N PHE A 219 13.48 -10.86 -0.74
CA PHE A 219 14.81 -11.40 -1.04
C PHE A 219 15.06 -11.80 -2.50
N TYR A 220 14.05 -11.69 -3.37
CA TYR A 220 14.08 -12.07 -4.79
C TYR A 220 15.23 -11.47 -5.63
N LYS A 221 15.91 -10.43 -5.14
CA LYS A 221 17.10 -9.79 -5.75
C LYS A 221 18.45 -10.19 -5.14
N GLU A 222 18.48 -10.72 -3.91
CA GLU A 222 19.71 -10.84 -3.11
C GLU A 222 20.26 -12.28 -2.99
N ILE A 223 19.39 -13.29 -3.01
CA ILE A 223 19.78 -14.70 -2.78
C ILE A 223 20.16 -15.38 -4.11
N PRO A 224 21.21 -16.22 -4.17
CA PRO A 224 21.46 -17.06 -5.35
C PRO A 224 20.57 -18.32 -5.32
N PHE A 225 20.04 -18.73 -6.49
CA PHE A 225 19.09 -19.84 -6.59
C PHE A 225 19.56 -21.15 -5.91
N GLU A 226 20.85 -21.46 -5.92
CA GLU A 226 21.39 -22.67 -5.27
C GLU A 226 21.16 -22.70 -3.75
N SER A 227 21.07 -21.54 -3.09
CA SER A 227 20.69 -21.45 -1.68
C SER A 227 19.17 -21.61 -1.50
N LEU A 228 18.37 -20.99 -2.38
CA LEU A 228 16.91 -21.12 -2.38
C LEU A 228 16.45 -22.56 -2.63
N SER A 229 17.11 -23.30 -3.53
CA SER A 229 16.81 -24.73 -3.74
C SER A 229 17.22 -25.60 -2.57
N LYS A 230 18.36 -25.33 -1.91
CA LYS A 230 18.76 -26.04 -0.67
C LYS A 230 17.76 -25.81 0.45
N ILE A 231 17.34 -24.56 0.69
CA ILE A 231 16.29 -24.22 1.66
C ILE A 231 15.02 -25.00 1.33
N ILE A 232 14.50 -24.90 0.11
CA ILE A 232 13.21 -25.51 -0.22
C ILE A 232 13.24 -27.05 -0.24
N VAL A 233 14.38 -27.68 -0.56
CA VAL A 233 14.53 -29.14 -0.46
C VAL A 233 14.60 -29.61 1.01
N ALA A 234 15.27 -28.87 1.90
CA ALA A 234 15.32 -29.18 3.33
C ALA A 234 14.00 -28.86 4.05
N ALA A 235 13.35 -27.75 3.68
CA ALA A 235 12.13 -27.24 4.28
C ALA A 235 10.85 -27.87 3.74
N GLY A 236 10.82 -28.33 2.48
CA GLY A 236 9.60 -28.66 1.74
C GLY A 236 8.51 -29.47 2.48
N PRO A 237 8.84 -30.51 3.27
CA PRO A 237 7.86 -31.24 4.07
C PRO A 237 7.22 -30.42 5.21
N PHE A 238 7.89 -29.38 5.69
CA PHE A 238 7.51 -28.52 6.81
C PHE A 238 6.95 -27.16 6.39
N VAL A 239 7.22 -26.68 5.16
CA VAL A 239 6.62 -25.44 4.64
C VAL A 239 5.11 -25.57 4.64
N LYS A 240 4.45 -24.66 5.36
CA LYS A 240 3.00 -24.46 5.37
C LYS A 240 2.63 -23.20 4.60
N ASP A 241 3.43 -22.15 4.76
CA ASP A 241 3.19 -20.85 4.17
C ASP A 241 4.29 -20.53 3.17
N LEU A 242 3.91 -20.35 1.89
CA LEU A 242 4.83 -20.25 0.76
C LEU A 242 4.52 -19.02 -0.08
N ASN A 243 5.33 -17.96 0.06
CA ASN A 243 5.22 -16.74 -0.74
C ASN A 243 6.38 -16.63 -1.74
N ILE A 244 6.04 -16.73 -3.04
CA ILE A 244 6.97 -16.66 -4.18
C ILE A 244 6.69 -15.39 -5.03
N ARG A 245 5.98 -14.40 -4.48
CA ARG A 245 5.58 -13.16 -5.17
C ARG A 245 6.75 -12.51 -5.90
N GLY A 246 6.60 -12.32 -7.22
CA GLY A 246 7.58 -11.62 -8.07
C GLY A 246 8.96 -12.28 -8.18
N CYS A 247 9.13 -13.55 -7.81
CA CYS A 247 10.45 -14.21 -7.79
C CYS A 247 10.97 -14.60 -9.19
N VAL A 248 11.53 -13.61 -9.90
CA VAL A 248 12.23 -13.72 -11.21
C VAL A 248 13.19 -14.92 -11.28
N GLN A 249 13.85 -15.29 -10.18
CA GLN A 249 14.80 -16.41 -10.15
C GLN A 249 14.18 -17.79 -10.38
N VAL A 250 12.87 -17.92 -10.20
CA VAL A 250 12.08 -19.15 -10.35
C VAL A 250 11.47 -19.23 -11.76
N GLU A 251 11.75 -18.27 -12.65
CA GLU A 251 11.27 -18.21 -14.05
C GLU A 251 11.71 -19.39 -14.95
N HIS A 252 12.66 -20.22 -14.52
CA HIS A 252 13.00 -21.46 -15.21
C HIS A 252 12.14 -22.62 -14.71
N ASP A 253 11.39 -23.26 -15.60
CA ASP A 253 10.42 -24.33 -15.31
C ASP A 253 10.93 -25.42 -14.34
N LYS A 254 12.15 -25.92 -14.58
CA LYS A 254 12.78 -26.97 -13.76
C LYS A 254 13.00 -26.55 -12.30
N ARG A 255 13.13 -25.26 -12.04
CA ARG A 255 13.24 -24.68 -10.69
C ARG A 255 11.87 -24.65 -10.01
N ALA A 256 10.85 -24.15 -10.71
CA ALA A 256 9.48 -24.17 -10.24
C ALA A 256 9.00 -25.60 -9.94
N GLU A 257 9.29 -26.55 -10.82
CA GLU A 257 8.94 -27.97 -10.65
C GLU A 257 9.62 -28.60 -9.42
N MET A 258 10.88 -28.25 -9.13
CA MET A 258 11.60 -28.69 -7.93
C MET A 258 10.93 -28.17 -6.64
N VAL A 259 10.54 -26.88 -6.61
CA VAL A 259 9.81 -26.28 -5.48
C VAL A 259 8.48 -26.99 -5.26
N VAL A 260 7.72 -27.22 -6.34
CA VAL A 260 6.42 -27.91 -6.28
C VAL A 260 6.53 -29.36 -5.76
N LYS A 261 7.57 -30.11 -6.14
CA LYS A 261 7.75 -31.51 -5.69
C LYS A 261 8.19 -31.63 -4.22
N ALA A 262 8.79 -30.58 -3.67
CA ALA A 262 9.22 -30.49 -2.29
C ALA A 262 8.07 -30.10 -1.35
N CYS A 263 7.27 -29.08 -1.72
CA CYS A 263 6.20 -28.53 -0.88
C CYS A 263 4.89 -29.33 -0.97
N ARG A 264 4.60 -30.15 0.05
CA ARG A 264 3.46 -31.10 0.09
C ARG A 264 2.46 -30.90 1.23
N ASN A 265 2.72 -29.96 2.14
CA ASN A 265 1.89 -29.69 3.33
C ASN A 265 1.44 -28.22 3.39
N LEU A 266 1.31 -27.57 2.22
CA LEU A 266 0.96 -26.16 2.12
C LEU A 266 -0.46 -25.90 2.63
N ILE A 267 -0.57 -24.87 3.46
CA ILE A 267 -1.81 -24.27 3.97
C ILE A 267 -2.02 -22.92 3.27
N ASN A 268 -0.97 -22.12 3.12
CA ASN A 268 -1.00 -20.81 2.47
C ASN A 268 -0.03 -20.78 1.28
N ALA A 269 -0.50 -20.44 0.08
CA ALA A 269 0.34 -20.32 -1.12
C ALA A 269 0.03 -19.03 -1.88
N THR A 270 1.04 -18.18 -2.05
CA THR A 270 0.93 -16.92 -2.80
C THR A 270 1.93 -16.85 -3.96
N LEU A 271 1.41 -17.04 -5.17
CA LEU A 271 2.16 -17.16 -6.42
C LEU A 271 2.00 -15.92 -7.31
N GLU A 272 1.82 -14.74 -6.70
CA GLU A 272 1.50 -13.50 -7.41
C GLU A 272 2.61 -13.10 -8.42
N GLY A 273 2.19 -12.83 -9.65
CA GLY A 273 3.05 -12.24 -10.68
C GLY A 273 4.11 -13.18 -11.28
N CYS A 274 4.11 -14.48 -10.99
CA CYS A 274 5.06 -15.45 -11.56
C CYS A 274 4.77 -15.74 -13.06
N ARG A 275 5.14 -14.80 -13.94
CA ARG A 275 4.77 -14.77 -15.38
C ARG A 275 5.07 -16.04 -16.18
N ASN A 276 6.16 -16.75 -15.85
CA ASN A 276 6.63 -17.94 -16.59
C ASN A 276 6.17 -19.27 -15.97
N PHE A 277 5.29 -19.26 -14.97
CA PHE A 277 4.91 -20.49 -14.26
C PHE A 277 4.06 -21.42 -15.15
N GLN A 278 4.46 -22.69 -15.34
CA GLN A 278 3.73 -23.61 -16.21
C GLN A 278 2.44 -24.18 -15.59
N ARG A 279 1.46 -24.49 -16.45
CA ARG A 279 0.17 -25.06 -16.06
C ARG A 279 0.29 -26.45 -15.43
N SER A 280 1.15 -27.30 -16.00
CA SER A 280 1.53 -28.62 -15.48
C SER A 280 2.07 -28.54 -14.05
N THR A 281 3.00 -27.63 -13.80
CA THR A 281 3.61 -27.36 -12.49
C THR A 281 2.57 -26.88 -11.47
N LEU A 282 1.68 -25.98 -11.88
CA LEU A 282 0.59 -25.49 -11.03
C LEU A 282 -0.44 -26.59 -10.70
N HIS A 283 -0.85 -27.38 -11.69
CA HIS A 283 -1.76 -28.51 -11.49
C HIS A 283 -1.14 -29.60 -10.59
N SER A 284 0.19 -29.75 -10.63
CA SER A 284 0.93 -30.66 -9.74
C SER A 284 0.98 -30.14 -8.30
N LEU A 285 1.16 -28.83 -8.08
CA LEU A 285 1.11 -28.21 -6.74
C LEU A 285 -0.26 -28.41 -6.09
N LEU A 286 -1.34 -28.09 -6.81
CA LEU A 286 -2.70 -28.20 -6.27
C LEU A 286 -3.07 -29.65 -5.90
N LYS A 287 -2.72 -30.61 -6.77
CA LYS A 287 -2.95 -32.04 -6.50
C LYS A 287 -2.08 -32.62 -5.38
N SER A 288 -1.00 -31.94 -5.00
CA SER A 288 -0.09 -32.40 -3.93
C SER A 288 -0.41 -31.78 -2.56
N ASN A 289 -1.38 -30.87 -2.46
CA ASN A 289 -1.63 -30.06 -1.26
C ASN A 289 -3.13 -29.99 -0.92
N GLU A 290 -3.65 -31.06 -0.31
CA GLU A 290 -5.06 -31.19 0.09
C GLU A 290 -5.48 -30.24 1.21
N ARG A 291 -4.51 -29.78 2.02
CA ARG A 291 -4.71 -28.94 3.22
C ARG A 291 -4.68 -27.43 2.94
N LEU A 292 -4.68 -27.04 1.67
CA LEU A 292 -4.58 -25.66 1.23
C LEU A 292 -5.82 -24.86 1.64
N ALA A 293 -5.62 -23.85 2.49
CA ALA A 293 -6.65 -22.94 3.01
C ALA A 293 -6.64 -21.59 2.29
N ASN A 294 -5.46 -21.00 2.01
CA ASN A 294 -5.37 -19.70 1.36
C ASN A 294 -4.54 -19.80 0.06
N LEU A 295 -5.12 -19.40 -1.07
CA LEU A 295 -4.52 -19.51 -2.40
C LEU A 295 -4.64 -18.19 -3.17
N ASN A 296 -3.50 -17.51 -3.36
CA ASN A 296 -3.40 -16.31 -4.18
C ASN A 296 -2.64 -16.58 -5.49
N LEU A 297 -3.32 -16.33 -6.62
CA LEU A 297 -2.86 -16.58 -7.98
C LEU A 297 -2.88 -15.31 -8.86
N THR A 298 -2.91 -14.11 -8.26
CA THR A 298 -3.06 -12.83 -8.95
C THR A 298 -2.12 -12.63 -10.13
N GLY A 299 -2.71 -12.21 -11.26
CA GLY A 299 -1.98 -11.90 -12.50
C GLY A 299 -1.35 -13.09 -13.24
N LEU A 300 -1.63 -14.34 -12.85
CA LEU A 300 -1.07 -15.52 -13.50
C LEU A 300 -1.82 -15.90 -14.78
N THR A 301 -1.10 -15.90 -15.91
CA THR A 301 -1.55 -16.36 -17.24
C THR A 301 -1.66 -17.89 -17.36
N ALA A 302 -1.10 -18.62 -16.39
CA ALA A 302 -1.17 -20.07 -16.30
C ALA A 302 -2.56 -20.58 -15.87
N VAL A 303 -3.29 -19.79 -15.07
CA VAL A 303 -4.57 -20.17 -14.48
C VAL A 303 -5.64 -20.18 -15.56
N THR A 304 -6.48 -21.21 -15.55
CA THR A 304 -7.59 -21.41 -16.49
C THR A 304 -8.77 -22.05 -15.77
N ASN A 305 -9.94 -22.11 -16.40
CA ASN A 305 -11.09 -22.86 -15.85
C ASN A 305 -10.76 -24.33 -15.51
N VAL A 306 -9.79 -24.96 -16.18
CA VAL A 306 -9.31 -26.31 -15.85
C VAL A 306 -8.54 -26.31 -14.52
N THR A 307 -7.75 -25.27 -14.25
CA THR A 307 -7.11 -25.06 -12.94
C THR A 307 -8.17 -24.92 -11.84
N CYS A 308 -9.21 -24.12 -12.06
CA CYS A 308 -10.31 -23.95 -11.12
C CYS A 308 -11.03 -25.28 -10.82
N LYS A 309 -11.26 -26.12 -11.84
CA LYS A 309 -11.78 -27.49 -11.64
C LYS A 309 -10.86 -28.36 -10.77
N ILE A 310 -9.54 -28.23 -10.92
CA ILE A 310 -8.57 -28.99 -10.10
C ILE A 310 -8.55 -28.48 -8.65
N VAL A 311 -8.64 -27.16 -8.41
CA VAL A 311 -8.82 -26.59 -7.07
C VAL A 311 -10.07 -27.18 -6.40
N ALA A 312 -11.21 -27.13 -7.09
CA ALA A 312 -12.50 -27.65 -6.60
C ALA A 312 -12.48 -29.16 -6.26
N GLN A 313 -11.60 -29.93 -6.89
CA GLN A 313 -11.47 -31.38 -6.68
C GLN A 313 -10.35 -31.76 -5.69
N SER A 314 -9.36 -30.89 -5.45
CA SER A 314 -8.15 -31.22 -4.67
C SER A 314 -8.04 -30.46 -3.34
N CYS A 315 -8.73 -29.32 -3.20
CA CYS A 315 -8.57 -28.41 -2.06
C CYS A 315 -9.93 -28.12 -1.37
N PRO A 316 -10.57 -29.11 -0.72
CA PRO A 316 -11.90 -28.95 -0.11
C PRO A 316 -11.89 -28.10 1.19
N HIS A 317 -10.71 -27.67 1.65
CA HIS A 317 -10.54 -26.84 2.84
C HIS A 317 -10.15 -25.39 2.53
N LEU A 318 -10.28 -24.97 1.28
CA LEU A 318 -9.97 -23.61 0.85
C LEU A 318 -10.95 -22.59 1.48
N GLU A 319 -10.40 -21.62 2.19
CA GLU A 319 -11.08 -20.51 2.86
C GLU A 319 -10.88 -19.17 2.12
N MET A 320 -9.72 -18.97 1.47
CA MET A 320 -9.42 -17.79 0.64
C MET A 320 -8.93 -18.18 -0.75
N PHE A 321 -9.55 -17.61 -1.79
CA PHE A 321 -9.19 -17.81 -3.19
C PHE A 321 -9.14 -16.49 -3.95
N ASN A 322 -7.96 -16.12 -4.45
CA ASN A 322 -7.77 -14.91 -5.25
C ASN A 322 -7.21 -15.26 -6.64
N VAL A 323 -7.98 -14.95 -7.68
CA VAL A 323 -7.66 -15.13 -9.11
C VAL A 323 -7.73 -13.81 -9.89
N SER A 324 -7.74 -12.67 -9.20
CA SER A 324 -7.90 -11.38 -9.86
C SER A 324 -6.81 -11.13 -10.91
N TRP A 325 -7.18 -10.53 -12.04
CA TRP A 325 -6.34 -10.31 -13.24
C TRP A 325 -5.92 -11.58 -14.02
N CYS A 326 -6.49 -12.77 -13.75
CA CYS A 326 -6.24 -13.99 -14.52
C CYS A 326 -7.03 -14.05 -15.84
N LYS A 327 -6.46 -13.48 -16.91
CA LYS A 327 -7.03 -13.33 -18.27
C LYS A 327 -7.60 -14.58 -18.99
N HIS A 328 -7.48 -15.78 -18.42
CA HIS A 328 -7.97 -17.04 -18.99
C HIS A 328 -8.90 -17.82 -18.04
N VAL A 329 -9.40 -17.16 -16.99
CA VAL A 329 -10.45 -17.65 -16.09
C VAL A 329 -11.74 -16.89 -16.40
N ASP A 330 -12.85 -17.60 -16.41
CA ASP A 330 -14.19 -17.00 -16.41
C ASP A 330 -14.91 -17.34 -15.10
N ALA A 331 -16.02 -16.64 -14.84
CA ALA A 331 -16.95 -16.95 -13.75
C ALA A 331 -17.45 -18.42 -13.76
N ARG A 332 -17.42 -19.09 -14.94
CA ARG A 332 -17.67 -20.54 -15.09
C ARG A 332 -16.67 -21.42 -14.32
N GLY A 333 -15.40 -21.03 -14.30
CA GLY A 333 -14.37 -21.70 -13.50
C GLY A 333 -14.57 -21.43 -12.01
N ILE A 334 -14.91 -20.19 -11.66
CA ILE A 334 -15.19 -19.78 -10.28
C ILE A 334 -16.40 -20.54 -9.70
N ARG A 335 -17.47 -20.74 -10.48
CA ARG A 335 -18.62 -21.57 -10.08
C ARG A 335 -18.19 -22.95 -9.58
N LEU A 336 -17.29 -23.63 -10.28
CA LEU A 336 -16.80 -24.95 -9.87
C LEU A 336 -16.08 -24.90 -8.52
N VAL A 337 -15.29 -23.85 -8.25
CA VAL A 337 -14.61 -23.65 -6.96
C VAL A 337 -15.63 -23.36 -5.85
N VAL A 338 -16.64 -22.52 -6.11
CA VAL A 338 -17.71 -22.24 -5.16
C VAL A 338 -18.56 -23.49 -4.86
N GLU A 339 -18.83 -24.32 -5.88
CA GLU A 339 -19.57 -25.59 -5.71
C GLU A 339 -18.76 -26.65 -4.96
N GLY A 340 -17.42 -26.69 -5.09
CA GLY A 340 -16.56 -27.70 -4.43
C GLY A 340 -15.98 -27.29 -3.07
N CYS A 341 -15.63 -26.03 -2.88
CA CYS A 341 -14.94 -25.53 -1.68
C CYS A 341 -15.95 -24.94 -0.66
N HIS A 342 -16.70 -25.80 0.03
CA HIS A 342 -17.78 -25.37 0.95
C HIS A 342 -17.33 -24.47 2.12
N LYS A 343 -16.03 -24.43 2.44
CA LYS A 343 -15.43 -23.55 3.47
C LYS A 343 -15.03 -22.15 2.95
N LEU A 344 -15.20 -21.87 1.66
CA LEU A 344 -14.73 -20.62 1.06
C LEU A 344 -15.43 -19.39 1.69
N LYS A 345 -14.62 -18.46 2.19
CA LYS A 345 -15.02 -17.22 2.87
C LYS A 345 -14.59 -15.98 2.08
N ASP A 346 -13.38 -15.95 1.53
CA ASP A 346 -12.82 -14.80 0.81
C ASP A 346 -12.59 -15.17 -0.66
N LEU A 347 -13.47 -14.68 -1.53
CA LEU A 347 -13.41 -14.90 -2.99
C LEU A 347 -13.07 -13.59 -3.69
N ARG A 348 -11.92 -13.56 -4.38
CA ARG A 348 -11.48 -12.38 -5.14
C ARG A 348 -11.24 -12.72 -6.60
N ALA A 349 -12.00 -12.05 -7.46
CA ALA A 349 -12.18 -12.36 -8.87
C ALA A 349 -12.26 -11.08 -9.72
N GLY A 350 -11.47 -10.06 -9.40
CA GLY A 350 -11.44 -8.81 -10.16
C GLY A 350 -10.87 -8.99 -11.57
N GLU A 351 -11.35 -8.19 -12.53
CA GLU A 351 -10.99 -8.22 -13.96
C GLU A 351 -11.26 -9.60 -14.64
N ILE A 352 -12.37 -10.26 -14.28
CA ILE A 352 -12.79 -11.56 -14.81
C ILE A 352 -14.12 -11.45 -15.58
N LYS A 353 -14.28 -12.32 -16.59
CA LYS A 353 -15.42 -12.33 -17.53
C LYS A 353 -16.47 -13.40 -17.20
N GLY A 354 -17.66 -13.24 -17.76
CA GLY A 354 -18.76 -14.20 -17.68
C GLY A 354 -19.64 -14.11 -16.41
N PHE A 355 -19.58 -12.99 -15.68
CA PHE A 355 -20.43 -12.72 -14.51
C PHE A 355 -21.87 -12.29 -14.87
N ASP A 356 -22.18 -12.18 -16.17
CA ASP A 356 -23.53 -12.16 -16.74
C ASP A 356 -24.31 -13.45 -16.45
N ASN A 357 -23.60 -14.56 -16.25
CA ASN A 357 -24.19 -15.89 -16.22
C ASN A 357 -24.97 -16.18 -14.92
N LEU A 358 -26.30 -16.18 -15.05
CA LEU A 358 -27.27 -16.40 -13.96
C LEU A 358 -27.03 -17.71 -13.17
N ALA A 359 -26.46 -18.74 -13.80
CA ALA A 359 -26.14 -20.00 -13.12
C ALA A 359 -24.93 -19.88 -12.17
N VAL A 360 -24.00 -18.95 -12.42
CA VAL A 360 -22.90 -18.63 -11.49
C VAL A 360 -23.45 -17.87 -10.29
N ALA A 361 -24.25 -16.82 -10.54
CA ALA A 361 -24.93 -16.06 -9.49
C ALA A 361 -25.76 -16.97 -8.56
N GLY A 362 -26.60 -17.84 -9.14
CA GLY A 362 -27.40 -18.81 -8.40
C GLY A 362 -26.59 -19.90 -7.67
N SER A 363 -25.30 -20.06 -7.98
CA SER A 363 -24.39 -20.96 -7.26
C SER A 363 -23.77 -20.26 -6.04
N ILE A 364 -23.35 -18.99 -6.20
CA ILE A 364 -22.89 -18.13 -5.11
C ILE A 364 -24.00 -17.90 -4.07
N PHE A 365 -25.24 -17.70 -4.54
CA PHE A 365 -26.41 -17.58 -3.66
C PHE A 365 -26.63 -18.81 -2.76
N LYS A 366 -26.39 -20.02 -3.29
CA LYS A 366 -26.64 -21.28 -2.58
C LYS A 366 -25.63 -21.59 -1.48
N THR A 367 -24.38 -21.14 -1.60
CA THR A 367 -23.34 -21.47 -0.61
C THR A 367 -23.41 -20.60 0.64
N ASN A 368 -23.74 -19.31 0.49
CA ASN A 368 -23.93 -18.31 1.57
C ASN A 368 -22.90 -18.39 2.73
N ASN A 369 -21.64 -18.69 2.40
CA ASN A 369 -20.51 -18.77 3.33
C ASN A 369 -19.43 -17.71 3.07
N LEU A 370 -19.58 -16.92 2.00
CA LEU A 370 -18.66 -15.82 1.70
C LEU A 370 -18.81 -14.68 2.72
N GLU A 371 -17.70 -14.33 3.34
CA GLU A 371 -17.50 -13.16 4.21
C GLU A 371 -16.86 -12.00 3.42
N ARG A 372 -16.09 -12.29 2.35
CA ARG A 372 -15.54 -11.28 1.44
C ARG A 372 -15.74 -11.71 -0.01
N LEU A 373 -16.28 -10.78 -0.82
CA LEU A 373 -16.50 -10.95 -2.26
C LEU A 373 -15.96 -9.73 -3.01
N VAL A 374 -14.97 -9.95 -3.88
CA VAL A 374 -14.32 -8.90 -4.67
C VAL A 374 -14.50 -9.20 -6.16
N LEU A 375 -15.24 -8.36 -6.86
CA LEU A 375 -15.59 -8.44 -8.28
C LEU A 375 -15.14 -7.18 -9.08
N ALA A 376 -14.21 -6.39 -8.54
CA ALA A 376 -13.80 -5.13 -9.17
C ALA A 376 -13.38 -5.27 -10.66
N GLY A 377 -13.91 -4.42 -11.53
CA GLY A 377 -13.64 -4.45 -12.97
C GLY A 377 -14.44 -5.51 -13.76
N CYS A 378 -15.41 -6.20 -13.14
CA CYS A 378 -16.30 -7.11 -13.86
C CYS A 378 -17.36 -6.33 -14.66
N THR A 379 -16.96 -5.72 -15.77
CA THR A 379 -17.82 -4.87 -16.64
C THR A 379 -19.03 -5.59 -17.25
N GLU A 380 -19.06 -6.93 -17.22
CA GLU A 380 -20.15 -7.80 -17.69
C GLU A 380 -21.18 -8.14 -16.56
N LEU A 381 -20.98 -7.63 -15.34
CA LEU A 381 -21.89 -7.85 -14.21
C LEU A 381 -23.14 -6.97 -14.33
N ASN A 382 -24.28 -7.61 -14.60
CA ASN A 382 -25.58 -6.95 -14.76
C ASN A 382 -26.44 -7.03 -13.49
N ASP A 383 -27.35 -6.07 -13.32
CA ASP A 383 -28.33 -6.01 -12.20
C ASP A 383 -29.07 -7.34 -11.96
N THR A 384 -29.44 -8.06 -13.03
CA THR A 384 -30.17 -9.34 -12.94
C THR A 384 -29.32 -10.46 -12.34
N ALA A 385 -28.07 -10.58 -12.78
CA ALA A 385 -27.11 -11.53 -12.24
C ALA A 385 -26.76 -11.18 -10.78
N PHE A 386 -26.55 -9.90 -10.49
CA PHE A 386 -26.26 -9.43 -9.14
C PHE A 386 -27.44 -9.65 -8.17
N LYS A 387 -28.67 -9.32 -8.58
CA LYS A 387 -29.90 -9.60 -7.81
C LYS A 387 -30.04 -11.09 -7.49
N ILE A 388 -29.79 -11.97 -8.46
CA ILE A 388 -29.82 -13.43 -8.25
C ILE A 388 -28.71 -13.90 -7.29
N MET A 389 -27.56 -13.22 -7.25
CA MET A 389 -26.45 -13.54 -6.35
C MET A 389 -26.80 -13.27 -4.88
N ILE A 390 -27.58 -12.22 -4.62
CA ILE A 390 -27.99 -11.78 -3.27
C ILE A 390 -29.32 -12.42 -2.85
N GLN A 391 -30.34 -12.41 -3.72
CA GLN A 391 -31.72 -12.80 -3.43
C GLN A 391 -32.11 -14.19 -3.95
N GLY A 392 -31.33 -14.77 -4.86
CA GLY A 392 -31.64 -16.05 -5.50
C GLY A 392 -32.51 -15.91 -6.75
N VAL A 393 -32.84 -17.05 -7.36
CA VAL A 393 -33.74 -17.11 -8.53
C VAL A 393 -35.18 -17.15 -8.03
N ASN A 394 -35.96 -16.12 -8.36
CA ASN A 394 -37.37 -15.95 -7.99
C ASN A 394 -37.65 -16.17 -6.49
N PRO A 395 -37.11 -15.30 -5.60
CA PRO A 395 -37.45 -15.35 -4.18
C PRO A 395 -38.95 -15.11 -3.96
N GLU A 396 -39.48 -15.66 -2.87
CA GLU A 396 -40.77 -15.23 -2.33
C GLU A 396 -40.64 -13.76 -1.87
N ILE A 397 -41.62 -12.92 -2.21
CA ILE A 397 -41.62 -11.50 -1.88
C ILE A 397 -42.70 -11.26 -0.83
N ASP A 398 -42.34 -10.65 0.28
CA ASP A 398 -43.28 -10.17 1.28
C ASP A 398 -44.16 -9.06 0.70
N VAL A 399 -45.46 -9.31 0.66
CA VAL A 399 -46.48 -8.39 0.12
C VAL A 399 -46.59 -7.09 0.93
N LEU A 400 -46.16 -7.07 2.20
CA LEU A 400 -46.25 -5.88 3.06
C LEU A 400 -45.02 -4.98 3.01
N THR A 401 -43.84 -5.51 2.66
CA THR A 401 -42.58 -4.73 2.63
C THR A 401 -41.90 -4.69 1.27
N GLU A 402 -42.41 -5.42 0.27
CA GLU A 402 -41.84 -5.65 -1.07
C GLU A 402 -40.43 -6.27 -1.05
N ARG A 403 -40.05 -6.95 0.05
CA ARG A 403 -38.72 -7.53 0.27
C ARG A 403 -38.68 -9.02 -0.05
N ALA A 404 -37.55 -9.49 -0.57
CA ALA A 404 -37.29 -10.91 -0.77
C ALA A 404 -37.12 -11.62 0.59
N ILE A 405 -37.95 -12.62 0.86
CA ILE A 405 -37.91 -13.45 2.08
C ILE A 405 -36.75 -14.45 1.93
N VAL A 406 -35.55 -14.00 2.30
CA VAL A 406 -34.28 -14.67 1.99
C VAL A 406 -33.38 -14.67 3.21
N LEU A 407 -32.67 -15.78 3.45
CA LEU A 407 -31.65 -15.85 4.50
C LEU A 407 -30.58 -14.77 4.27
N PRO A 408 -30.24 -13.93 5.28
CA PRO A 408 -29.28 -12.86 5.13
C PRO A 408 -27.91 -13.39 4.69
N ARG A 409 -27.19 -12.55 3.95
CA ARG A 409 -25.85 -12.84 3.45
C ARG A 409 -24.81 -12.60 4.55
N LYS A 410 -23.84 -13.49 4.69
CA LYS A 410 -22.71 -13.35 5.64
C LYS A 410 -21.61 -12.40 5.16
N LEU A 411 -21.86 -11.63 4.09
CA LEU A 411 -20.88 -10.74 3.49
C LEU A 411 -20.54 -9.60 4.44
N ARG A 412 -19.26 -9.52 4.83
CA ARG A 412 -18.66 -8.42 5.59
C ARG A 412 -17.92 -7.45 4.69
N HIS A 413 -17.38 -7.91 3.57
CA HIS A 413 -16.74 -7.05 2.58
C HIS A 413 -17.26 -7.33 1.18
N LEU A 414 -17.72 -6.28 0.51
CA LEU A 414 -18.17 -6.33 -0.88
C LEU A 414 -17.48 -5.24 -1.69
N ASP A 415 -16.74 -5.66 -2.73
CA ASP A 415 -16.16 -4.78 -3.73
C ASP A 415 -16.75 -5.12 -5.10
N ILE A 416 -17.46 -4.16 -5.67
CA ILE A 416 -18.08 -4.20 -7.01
C ILE A 416 -17.68 -2.98 -7.83
N SER A 417 -16.53 -2.38 -7.50
CA SER A 417 -15.97 -1.21 -8.18
C SER A 417 -15.83 -1.44 -9.69
N ARG A 418 -16.05 -0.41 -10.51
CA ARG A 418 -15.88 -0.39 -11.97
C ARG A 418 -16.74 -1.43 -12.72
N CYS A 419 -17.85 -1.87 -12.11
CA CYS A 419 -18.86 -2.72 -12.76
C CYS A 419 -19.88 -1.87 -13.53
N SER A 420 -19.49 -1.42 -14.73
CA SER A 420 -20.23 -0.43 -15.54
C SER A 420 -21.65 -0.82 -16.00
N GLN A 421 -22.06 -2.08 -15.86
CA GLN A 421 -23.41 -2.57 -16.20
C GLN A 421 -24.35 -2.68 -14.98
N LEU A 422 -23.88 -2.26 -13.80
CA LEU A 422 -24.67 -2.24 -12.56
C LEU A 422 -25.29 -0.85 -12.35
N THR A 423 -26.55 -0.81 -11.92
CA THR A 423 -27.29 0.44 -11.68
C THR A 423 -27.80 0.53 -10.24
N THR A 424 -28.41 1.67 -9.89
CA THR A 424 -29.17 1.85 -8.65
C THR A 424 -30.07 0.65 -8.31
N GLN A 425 -30.74 0.04 -9.30
CA GLN A 425 -31.66 -1.07 -9.04
C GLN A 425 -30.94 -2.37 -8.62
N GLY A 426 -29.75 -2.65 -9.17
CA GLY A 426 -28.93 -3.78 -8.75
C GLY A 426 -28.40 -3.59 -7.33
N VAL A 427 -27.75 -2.47 -7.05
CA VAL A 427 -27.15 -2.18 -5.72
C VAL A 427 -28.22 -2.14 -4.62
N LYS A 428 -29.40 -1.57 -4.88
CA LYS A 428 -30.51 -1.50 -3.91
C LYS A 428 -30.94 -2.87 -3.36
N THR A 429 -30.69 -3.97 -4.09
CA THR A 429 -31.01 -5.34 -3.64
C THR A 429 -30.21 -5.83 -2.44
N LEU A 430 -29.11 -5.17 -2.08
CA LEU A 430 -28.32 -5.44 -0.87
C LEU A 430 -29.03 -5.00 0.42
N GLY A 431 -29.92 -4.00 0.32
CA GLY A 431 -30.62 -3.44 1.47
C GLY A 431 -31.40 -4.51 2.23
N TYR A 432 -31.27 -4.49 3.57
CA TYR A 432 -31.86 -5.44 4.52
C TYR A 432 -31.39 -6.90 4.42
N LEU A 433 -30.57 -7.26 3.41
CA LEU A 433 -30.08 -8.63 3.21
C LEU A 433 -28.60 -8.82 3.61
N VAL A 434 -27.88 -7.75 3.96
CA VAL A 434 -26.45 -7.82 4.36
C VAL A 434 -26.17 -7.08 5.69
N PRO A 435 -26.76 -7.50 6.82
CA PRO A 435 -26.65 -6.79 8.11
C PRO A 435 -25.27 -6.89 8.77
N GLU A 436 -24.42 -7.84 8.35
CA GLU A 436 -23.04 -7.98 8.84
C GLU A 436 -22.00 -7.14 8.06
N LEU A 437 -22.41 -6.36 7.06
CA LEU A 437 -21.51 -5.62 6.18
C LEU A 437 -20.61 -4.64 6.97
N GLU A 438 -19.29 -4.85 6.88
CA GLU A 438 -18.22 -4.05 7.49
C GLU A 438 -17.53 -3.13 6.47
N GLY A 439 -17.50 -3.48 5.19
CA GLY A 439 -16.89 -2.67 4.13
C GLY A 439 -17.58 -2.79 2.77
N LEU A 440 -17.80 -1.66 2.10
CA LEU A 440 -18.46 -1.56 0.80
C LEU A 440 -17.66 -0.65 -0.15
N GLN A 441 -17.30 -1.17 -1.34
CA GLN A 441 -16.52 -0.44 -2.35
C GLN A 441 -17.28 -0.42 -3.70
N LEU A 442 -17.65 0.78 -4.14
CA LEU A 442 -18.47 1.04 -5.34
C LEU A 442 -17.79 1.96 -6.37
N THR A 443 -16.47 2.17 -6.24
CA THR A 443 -15.70 3.13 -7.04
C THR A 443 -15.92 2.96 -8.55
N GLY A 444 -16.36 4.01 -9.24
CA GLY A 444 -16.53 4.05 -10.69
C GLY A 444 -17.76 3.31 -11.23
N VAL A 445 -18.81 3.11 -10.41
CA VAL A 445 -20.13 2.62 -10.89
C VAL A 445 -21.03 3.82 -11.18
N THR A 446 -20.77 4.49 -12.31
CA THR A 446 -21.30 5.84 -12.68
C THR A 446 -22.83 5.98 -12.79
N HIS A 447 -23.61 4.93 -12.56
CA HIS A 447 -25.08 4.91 -12.65
C HIS A 447 -25.76 4.65 -11.29
N LEU A 448 -25.08 5.02 -10.19
CA LEU A 448 -25.62 4.97 -8.83
C LEU A 448 -26.08 6.36 -8.37
N THR A 449 -27.36 6.43 -8.00
CA THR A 449 -27.98 7.56 -7.29
C THR A 449 -28.14 7.24 -5.81
N ASP A 450 -28.40 8.25 -4.99
CA ASP A 450 -28.57 8.14 -3.53
C ASP A 450 -29.49 6.96 -3.11
N ALA A 451 -30.60 6.77 -3.83
CA ALA A 451 -31.60 5.70 -3.66
C ALA A 451 -31.09 4.25 -3.80
N ALA A 452 -29.85 4.06 -4.26
CA ALA A 452 -29.15 2.78 -4.25
C ALA A 452 -28.65 2.41 -2.84
N LEU A 453 -28.25 3.43 -2.07
CA LEU A 453 -27.51 3.31 -0.81
C LEU A 453 -28.40 3.48 0.42
N GLU A 454 -29.51 4.23 0.34
CA GLU A 454 -30.45 4.44 1.46
C GLU A 454 -30.75 3.15 2.24
N PRO A 455 -31.26 2.05 1.63
CA PRO A 455 -31.63 0.86 2.41
C PRO A 455 -30.43 0.01 2.84
N ILE A 456 -29.22 0.29 2.32
CA ILE A 456 -27.98 -0.36 2.78
C ILE A 456 -27.52 0.33 4.06
N LEU A 457 -27.46 1.67 4.05
CA LEU A 457 -27.09 2.46 5.22
C LEU A 457 -28.06 2.26 6.39
N ASP A 458 -29.37 2.20 6.11
CA ASP A 458 -30.42 1.91 7.11
C ASP A 458 -30.28 0.52 7.77
N SER A 459 -29.60 -0.45 7.12
CA SER A 459 -29.62 -1.86 7.51
C SER A 459 -28.26 -2.50 7.80
N ALA A 460 -27.14 -1.78 7.61
CA ALA A 460 -25.79 -2.25 7.85
C ALA A 460 -25.14 -1.57 9.08
N PRO A 461 -25.59 -1.85 10.32
CA PRO A 461 -25.12 -1.17 11.54
C PRO A 461 -23.62 -1.39 11.85
N ARG A 462 -22.96 -2.32 11.15
CA ARG A 462 -21.55 -2.67 11.35
C ARG A 462 -20.62 -2.06 10.29
N LEU A 463 -21.11 -1.20 9.40
CA LEU A 463 -20.32 -0.62 8.32
C LEU A 463 -19.22 0.30 8.87
N THR A 464 -17.97 -0.05 8.57
CA THR A 464 -16.75 0.66 9.00
C THR A 464 -15.99 1.31 7.84
N HIS A 465 -16.10 0.76 6.62
CA HIS A 465 -15.43 1.26 5.42
C HIS A 465 -16.44 1.48 4.29
N LEU A 466 -16.45 2.67 3.69
CA LEU A 466 -17.35 3.03 2.60
C LEU A 466 -16.59 3.82 1.53
N GLU A 467 -16.44 3.23 0.34
CA GLU A 467 -15.72 3.84 -0.80
C GLU A 467 -16.69 4.07 -1.96
N LEU A 468 -16.90 5.34 -2.28
CA LEU A 468 -17.90 5.88 -3.21
C LEU A 468 -17.23 6.81 -4.24
N GLU A 469 -16.11 6.40 -4.82
CA GLU A 469 -15.33 7.27 -5.72
C GLU A 469 -15.88 7.28 -7.15
N ASP A 470 -15.68 8.38 -7.89
CA ASP A 470 -16.14 8.56 -9.29
C ASP A 470 -17.68 8.40 -9.46
N LEU A 471 -18.47 8.76 -8.45
CA LEU A 471 -19.95 8.67 -8.46
C LEU A 471 -20.61 10.06 -8.61
N SER A 472 -20.72 10.55 -9.84
CA SER A 472 -21.21 11.91 -10.16
C SER A 472 -22.67 12.20 -9.78
N GLU A 473 -23.53 11.17 -9.78
CA GLU A 473 -24.98 11.29 -9.54
C GLU A 473 -25.37 11.29 -8.05
N LEU A 474 -24.40 11.21 -7.12
CA LEU A 474 -24.66 11.29 -5.69
C LEU A 474 -24.84 12.73 -5.22
N THR A 475 -25.74 12.94 -4.26
CA THR A 475 -26.07 14.27 -3.74
C THR A 475 -25.84 14.40 -2.23
N ASN A 476 -25.86 15.65 -1.75
CA ASN A 476 -25.66 15.94 -0.33
C ASN A 476 -26.76 15.34 0.57
N THR A 477 -27.92 14.91 0.04
CA THR A 477 -28.94 14.22 0.84
C THR A 477 -28.47 12.85 1.30
N LEU A 478 -27.74 12.09 0.48
CA LEU A 478 -27.14 10.82 0.91
C LEU A 478 -26.28 10.99 2.17
N LEU A 479 -25.41 12.00 2.20
CA LEU A 479 -24.52 12.24 3.33
C LEU A 479 -25.27 12.80 4.55
N SER A 480 -26.15 13.79 4.35
CA SER A 480 -26.81 14.55 5.43
C SER A 480 -28.06 13.87 6.00
N GLU A 481 -28.85 13.21 5.16
CA GLU A 481 -30.14 12.61 5.51
C GLU A 481 -30.00 11.13 5.87
N HIS A 482 -29.17 10.38 5.14
CA HIS A 482 -29.00 8.93 5.33
C HIS A 482 -27.73 8.62 6.11
N LEU A 483 -26.52 8.81 5.57
CA LEU A 483 -25.27 8.38 6.20
C LEU A 483 -25.07 8.96 7.60
N ALA A 484 -25.32 10.26 7.81
CA ALA A 484 -25.19 10.88 9.12
C ALA A 484 -26.25 10.44 10.14
N LYS A 485 -27.40 9.89 9.72
CA LYS A 485 -28.47 9.40 10.60
C LYS A 485 -28.50 7.87 10.73
N ALA A 486 -27.76 7.17 9.87
CA ALA A 486 -27.70 5.71 9.79
C ALA A 486 -27.09 5.10 11.05
N PRO A 487 -27.48 3.85 11.42
CA PRO A 487 -26.94 3.16 12.59
C PRO A 487 -25.42 2.92 12.52
N CYS A 488 -24.81 2.97 11.33
CA CYS A 488 -23.36 2.83 11.15
C CYS A 488 -22.55 4.10 11.45
N ALA A 489 -23.17 5.29 11.54
CA ALA A 489 -22.46 6.56 11.72
C ALA A 489 -21.38 6.52 12.83
N PRO A 490 -21.67 6.10 14.08
CA PRO A 490 -20.66 6.06 15.15
C PRO A 490 -19.59 4.96 14.97
N CYS A 491 -19.74 4.06 14.00
CA CYS A 491 -18.80 2.96 13.70
C CYS A 491 -17.98 3.18 12.42
N LEU A 492 -18.31 4.19 11.61
CA LEU A 492 -17.60 4.47 10.36
C LEU A 492 -16.17 4.94 10.63
N GLU A 493 -15.18 4.21 10.11
CA GLU A 493 -13.75 4.51 10.26
C GLU A 493 -13.14 5.07 8.96
N HIS A 494 -13.57 4.56 7.80
CA HIS A 494 -13.14 5.02 6.49
C HIS A 494 -14.31 5.46 5.60
N LEU A 495 -14.19 6.65 5.02
CA LEU A 495 -15.09 7.18 4.00
C LEU A 495 -14.26 7.73 2.82
N SER A 496 -14.44 7.20 1.61
CA SER A 496 -13.96 7.85 0.38
C SER A 496 -15.15 8.32 -0.45
N ILE A 497 -15.12 9.59 -0.88
CA ILE A 497 -16.09 10.23 -1.78
C ILE A 497 -15.38 11.00 -2.90
N SER A 498 -14.17 10.57 -3.28
CA SER A 498 -13.34 11.21 -4.30
C SER A 498 -14.07 11.33 -5.64
N SER A 499 -13.83 12.42 -6.39
CA SER A 499 -14.48 12.77 -7.65
C SER A 499 -16.00 12.96 -7.61
N CYS A 500 -16.64 12.95 -6.44
CA CYS A 500 -18.07 13.20 -6.33
C CYS A 500 -18.36 14.71 -6.41
N GLU A 501 -18.30 15.27 -7.61
CA GLU A 501 -18.37 16.72 -7.86
C GLU A 501 -19.62 17.41 -7.29
N ASN A 502 -20.71 16.68 -7.06
CA ASN A 502 -21.94 17.25 -6.48
C ASN A 502 -21.99 17.27 -4.95
N LEU A 503 -21.02 16.65 -4.27
CA LEU A 503 -20.90 16.63 -2.81
C LEU A 503 -20.06 17.81 -2.29
N GLY A 504 -20.40 18.30 -1.09
CA GLY A 504 -19.69 19.38 -0.41
C GLY A 504 -20.17 19.57 1.03
N ASP A 505 -19.96 20.77 1.59
CA ASP A 505 -20.15 21.05 3.02
C ASP A 505 -21.55 20.69 3.54
N ALA A 506 -22.61 20.89 2.75
CA ALA A 506 -23.98 20.59 3.15
C ALA A 506 -24.19 19.11 3.50
N GLY A 507 -23.49 18.20 2.81
CA GLY A 507 -23.47 16.77 3.12
C GLY A 507 -22.43 16.41 4.18
N LEU A 508 -21.24 17.01 4.10
CA LEU A 508 -20.10 16.67 4.97
C LEU A 508 -20.25 17.14 6.43
N LEU A 509 -20.93 18.26 6.69
CA LEU A 509 -21.05 18.80 8.05
C LEU A 509 -21.84 17.88 9.01
N PRO A 510 -23.00 17.30 8.63
CA PRO A 510 -23.65 16.25 9.43
C PRO A 510 -22.77 15.01 9.63
N VAL A 511 -22.00 14.61 8.61
CA VAL A 511 -21.11 13.44 8.69
C VAL A 511 -20.02 13.67 9.74
N PHE A 512 -19.31 14.81 9.73
CA PHE A 512 -18.28 15.10 10.74
C PHE A 512 -18.83 15.30 12.15
N ARG A 513 -20.11 15.69 12.31
CA ARG A 513 -20.73 15.83 13.63
C ARG A 513 -21.17 14.49 14.23
N ASN A 514 -21.56 13.52 13.40
CA ASN A 514 -22.15 12.26 13.86
C ASN A 514 -21.19 11.06 13.75
N CYS A 515 -20.24 11.07 12.80
CA CYS A 515 -19.34 9.94 12.53
C CYS A 515 -18.01 10.05 13.30
N THR A 516 -18.09 10.11 14.63
CA THR A 516 -16.95 10.41 15.52
C THR A 516 -15.77 9.44 15.40
N SER A 517 -15.99 8.21 14.92
CA SER A 517 -14.96 7.17 14.80
C SER A 517 -14.09 7.27 13.54
N LEU A 518 -14.32 8.26 12.66
CA LEU A 518 -13.58 8.42 11.41
C LEU A 518 -12.06 8.55 11.64
N LYS A 519 -11.30 7.73 10.90
CA LYS A 519 -9.83 7.65 10.87
C LYS A 519 -9.25 8.02 9.52
N SER A 520 -10.00 7.83 8.43
CA SER A 520 -9.57 8.21 7.07
C SER A 520 -10.74 8.72 6.23
N VAL A 521 -10.65 9.97 5.76
CA VAL A 521 -11.63 10.57 4.86
C VAL A 521 -10.92 11.08 3.61
N PHE A 522 -11.32 10.60 2.43
CA PHE A 522 -10.85 11.09 1.14
C PHE A 522 -12.01 11.82 0.44
N MET A 523 -11.75 13.04 -0.02
CA MET A 523 -12.76 13.92 -0.62
C MET A 523 -12.20 14.72 -1.80
N ASP A 524 -11.23 14.14 -2.50
CA ASP A 524 -10.54 14.74 -3.65
C ASP A 524 -11.53 15.12 -4.76
N ASN A 525 -11.32 16.24 -5.45
CA ASN A 525 -12.21 16.75 -6.50
C ASN A 525 -13.70 16.84 -6.10
N THR A 526 -13.99 17.23 -4.85
CA THR A 526 -15.35 17.58 -4.38
C THR A 526 -15.52 19.11 -4.23
N ARG A 527 -16.75 19.57 -3.97
CA ARG A 527 -17.05 20.98 -3.65
C ARG A 527 -16.91 21.33 -2.16
N ALA A 528 -16.27 20.46 -1.36
CA ALA A 528 -15.92 20.75 0.03
C ALA A 528 -15.09 22.05 0.15
N SER A 529 -15.27 22.79 1.24
CA SER A 529 -14.56 24.04 1.53
C SER A 529 -13.83 24.02 2.88
N ASP A 530 -13.21 25.15 3.22
CA ASP A 530 -12.64 25.43 4.55
C ASP A 530 -13.59 25.09 5.72
N LEU A 531 -14.91 25.18 5.50
CA LEU A 531 -15.92 24.88 6.53
C LEU A 531 -15.97 23.39 6.90
N ALA A 532 -15.86 22.49 5.91
CA ALA A 532 -15.72 21.05 6.16
C ALA A 532 -14.41 20.72 6.89
N LEU A 533 -13.31 21.41 6.55
CA LEU A 533 -12.02 21.24 7.23
C LEU A 533 -12.08 21.69 8.70
N ALA A 534 -12.73 22.83 8.97
CA ALA A 534 -12.87 23.37 10.30
C ALA A 534 -13.71 22.48 11.23
N GLU A 535 -14.75 21.81 10.70
CA GLU A 535 -15.57 20.88 11.50
C GLU A 535 -14.99 19.47 11.61
N ALA A 536 -14.22 19.00 10.63
CA ALA A 536 -13.33 17.84 10.81
C ALA A 536 -12.32 18.08 11.96
N ALA A 537 -11.76 19.30 12.03
CA ALA A 537 -10.88 19.73 13.12
C ALA A 537 -11.62 19.93 14.47
N ALA A 538 -12.91 20.24 14.45
CA ALA A 538 -13.74 20.24 15.66
C ALA A 538 -13.98 18.82 16.18
N MET A 539 -14.44 17.90 15.31
CA MET A 539 -14.69 16.48 15.63
C MET A 539 -13.49 15.81 16.32
N VAL A 540 -12.30 15.90 15.71
CA VAL A 540 -11.08 15.29 16.28
C VAL A 540 -10.69 15.95 17.61
N ARG A 541 -10.93 17.25 17.78
CA ARG A 541 -10.65 17.99 19.03
C ARG A 541 -11.67 17.72 20.15
N GLU A 542 -12.87 17.23 19.83
CA GLU A 542 -13.83 16.74 20.80
C GLU A 542 -13.57 15.28 21.21
N ARG A 543 -13.06 14.46 20.28
CA ARG A 543 -12.59 13.09 20.55
C ARG A 543 -11.28 13.05 21.34
N ALA A 544 -10.37 13.98 21.07
CA ALA A 544 -9.04 14.01 21.67
C ALA A 544 -9.07 14.25 23.19
N ALA A 545 -8.47 13.32 23.94
CA ALA A 545 -8.21 13.48 25.37
C ALA A 545 -6.98 14.38 25.61
N PRO A 546 -6.90 15.11 26.75
CA PRO A 546 -5.68 15.80 27.14
C PRO A 546 -4.58 14.77 27.46
N LEU A 547 -3.47 14.83 26.73
CA LEU A 547 -2.43 13.82 26.77
C LEU A 547 -1.54 13.92 28.02
N HIS A 548 -1.08 12.78 28.57
CA HIS A 548 -0.07 12.80 29.62
C HIS A 548 1.28 13.29 29.06
N PRO A 549 2.02 14.20 29.73
CA PRO A 549 3.15 14.96 29.16
C PRO A 549 4.43 14.16 28.82
N LEU A 550 4.37 12.83 28.83
CA LEU A 550 5.45 11.92 28.41
C LEU A 550 5.06 11.06 27.19
N THR A 551 3.89 11.31 26.60
CA THR A 551 3.35 10.60 25.43
C THR A 551 3.37 11.50 24.20
N TYR A 552 3.47 10.91 23.01
CA TYR A 552 3.41 11.64 21.74
C TYR A 552 1.99 11.58 21.13
N PRO A 553 1.55 12.61 20.40
CA PRO A 553 0.26 12.60 19.73
C PRO A 553 0.24 11.57 18.59
N ASN A 554 -0.87 10.86 18.43
CA ASN A 554 -1.08 9.92 17.32
C ASN A 554 -1.87 10.59 16.18
N VAL A 555 -1.79 10.00 14.99
CA VAL A 555 -2.67 10.39 13.87
C VAL A 555 -4.06 9.82 14.15
N GLY A 556 -5.02 10.70 14.46
CA GLY A 556 -6.42 10.30 14.71
C GLY A 556 -7.30 10.33 13.47
N LEU A 557 -6.99 11.22 12.52
CA LEU A 557 -7.67 11.34 11.24
C LEU A 557 -6.65 11.60 10.12
N SER A 558 -6.81 10.92 9.00
CA SER A 558 -6.14 11.22 7.73
C SER A 558 -7.15 11.78 6.77
N LEU A 559 -6.95 13.03 6.34
CA LEU A 559 -7.86 13.78 5.50
C LEU A 559 -7.16 14.10 4.17
N VAL A 560 -7.77 13.70 3.05
CA VAL A 560 -7.18 13.82 1.71
C VAL A 560 -8.08 14.71 0.86
N VAL A 561 -7.49 15.82 0.38
CA VAL A 561 -8.18 17.02 -0.12
C VAL A 561 -7.38 17.62 -1.29
N TYR A 562 -7.19 16.85 -2.35
CA TYR A 562 -6.65 17.29 -3.63
C TYR A 562 -7.74 17.96 -4.49
N ASP A 563 -7.34 19.00 -5.22
CA ASP A 563 -8.12 19.72 -6.24
C ASP A 563 -9.55 20.17 -5.87
N CYS A 564 -9.85 20.26 -4.57
CA CYS A 564 -11.10 20.80 -4.03
C CYS A 564 -11.15 22.33 -4.21
N GLN A 565 -11.94 22.79 -5.18
CA GLN A 565 -11.91 24.18 -5.66
C GLN A 565 -12.26 25.26 -4.62
N ASN A 566 -12.95 24.88 -3.53
CA ASN A 566 -13.38 25.80 -2.46
C ASN A 566 -12.48 25.72 -1.20
N VAL A 567 -11.41 24.92 -1.19
CA VAL A 567 -10.47 24.81 -0.08
C VAL A 567 -9.34 25.81 -0.27
N THR A 568 -9.20 26.73 0.69
CA THR A 568 -8.17 27.78 0.67
C THR A 568 -7.03 27.43 1.61
N TRP A 569 -5.93 28.19 1.53
CA TRP A 569 -4.89 28.11 2.56
C TRP A 569 -5.43 28.45 3.96
N THR A 570 -6.58 29.14 4.09
CA THR A 570 -7.11 29.53 5.40
C THR A 570 -7.74 28.35 6.16
N GLY A 571 -8.47 27.46 5.50
CA GLY A 571 -8.97 26.22 6.11
C GLY A 571 -7.84 25.23 6.39
N VAL A 572 -6.88 25.11 5.46
CA VAL A 572 -5.64 24.34 5.68
C VAL A 572 -4.90 24.83 6.93
N ARG A 573 -4.74 26.16 7.07
CA ARG A 573 -4.09 26.77 8.24
C ARG A 573 -4.88 26.54 9.53
N GLU A 574 -6.21 26.56 9.51
CA GLU A 574 -7.03 26.27 10.69
C GLU A 574 -6.75 24.84 11.21
N VAL A 575 -6.71 23.84 10.32
CA VAL A 575 -6.35 22.44 10.69
C VAL A 575 -4.95 22.38 11.32
N LEU A 576 -3.96 23.06 10.75
CA LEU A 576 -2.61 23.14 11.32
C LEU A 576 -2.60 23.84 12.70
N SER A 577 -3.31 24.96 12.84
CA SER A 577 -3.41 25.68 14.11
C SER A 577 -4.06 24.83 15.21
N ARG A 578 -5.12 24.06 14.88
CA ARG A 578 -5.76 23.13 15.83
C ARG A 578 -4.86 21.95 16.22
N ASN A 579 -4.05 21.42 15.30
CA ASN A 579 -3.03 20.42 15.61
C ASN A 579 -1.94 20.94 16.58
N ALA A 580 -1.64 22.25 16.55
CA ALA A 580 -0.66 22.88 17.42
C ALA A 580 -1.26 23.48 18.72
N GLU A 581 -2.60 23.58 18.82
CA GLU A 581 -3.29 24.12 19.99
C GLU A 581 -3.21 23.15 21.19
N LYS A 582 -2.98 23.69 22.38
CA LYS A 582 -2.93 22.89 23.61
C LYS A 582 -4.30 22.78 24.27
N ILE A 583 -4.78 21.55 24.45
CA ILE A 583 -6.02 21.26 25.19
C ILE A 583 -5.82 21.55 26.68
N LYS A 584 -6.74 22.34 27.26
CA LYS A 584 -6.90 22.46 28.71
C LYS A 584 -7.88 21.39 29.18
N PRO A 585 -7.64 20.70 30.32
CA PRO A 585 -8.60 19.72 30.84
C PRO A 585 -9.96 20.37 31.11
N LYS A 586 -11.05 19.64 30.85
CA LYS A 586 -12.41 20.06 31.23
C LYS A 586 -12.46 20.15 32.76
N ARG A 587 -12.75 21.34 33.29
CA ARG A 587 -12.82 21.60 34.74
C ARG A 587 -13.78 20.65 35.45
N SER A 588 -13.24 19.64 36.12
CA SER A 588 -13.95 18.94 37.19
C SER A 588 -13.96 19.83 38.45
N GLN A 589 -14.98 19.68 39.30
CA GLN A 589 -15.05 20.45 40.55
C GLN A 589 -13.99 19.93 41.53
N GLY A 590 -12.89 20.68 41.69
CA GLY A 590 -11.82 20.37 42.65
C GLY A 590 -10.38 20.59 42.18
N GLN A 591 -10.15 20.87 40.88
CA GLN A 591 -8.78 21.00 40.34
C GLN A 591 -8.11 22.37 40.56
N SER A 592 -6.77 22.33 40.57
CA SER A 592 -5.88 23.41 40.97
C SER A 592 -5.66 24.45 39.86
N PRO A 593 -5.31 25.72 40.16
CA PRO A 593 -5.01 26.74 39.15
C PRO A 593 -3.82 26.43 38.20
N TYR A 594 -3.07 25.34 38.45
CA TYR A 594 -1.83 24.99 37.77
C TYR A 594 -1.95 23.85 36.74
N ASP A 595 -3.17 23.43 36.37
CA ASP A 595 -3.39 22.40 35.34
C ASP A 595 -2.73 22.80 34.00
N VAL A 596 -1.62 22.12 33.67
CA VAL A 596 -0.79 22.44 32.50
C VAL A 596 -1.49 22.01 31.22
N ALA A 597 -1.67 22.93 30.29
CA ALA A 597 -2.27 22.63 28.99
C ALA A 597 -1.40 21.64 28.18
N ALA A 598 -2.01 20.50 27.84
CA ALA A 598 -1.39 19.35 27.19
C ALA A 598 -1.51 19.46 25.65
N PRO A 599 -0.64 18.79 24.87
CA PRO A 599 -0.94 18.53 23.46
C PRO A 599 -2.21 17.65 23.34
N PRO A 600 -2.92 17.68 22.20
CA PRO A 600 -4.01 16.76 21.94
C PRO A 600 -3.50 15.32 21.84
N SER A 601 -4.32 14.33 22.17
CA SER A 601 -3.97 12.91 21.94
C SER A 601 -3.95 12.53 20.46
N GLU A 602 -4.70 13.25 19.65
CA GLU A 602 -4.97 12.94 18.25
C GLU A 602 -4.80 14.18 17.37
N ILE A 603 -4.16 14.01 16.21
CA ILE A 603 -3.96 15.06 15.22
C ILE A 603 -4.50 14.65 13.84
N ILE A 604 -4.82 15.65 13.02
CA ILE A 604 -5.19 15.47 11.62
C ILE A 604 -3.93 15.47 10.75
N THR A 605 -3.71 14.41 9.98
CA THR A 605 -2.79 14.42 8.85
C THR A 605 -3.55 14.88 7.61
N LEU A 606 -3.09 15.96 6.98
CA LEU A 606 -3.71 16.49 5.78
C LEU A 606 -2.85 16.18 4.55
N LYS A 607 -3.48 15.66 3.50
CA LYS A 607 -2.96 15.68 2.14
C LYS A 607 -3.72 16.72 1.33
N CYS A 608 -2.99 17.59 0.65
CA CYS A 608 -3.54 18.75 -0.06
C CYS A 608 -2.63 19.14 -1.24
N PHE A 609 -3.02 20.17 -1.98
CA PHE A 609 -2.30 20.64 -3.17
C PHE A 609 -0.77 20.77 -2.96
N TYR A 610 0.01 20.36 -3.98
CA TYR A 610 1.46 20.15 -3.90
C TYR A 610 2.24 21.38 -3.37
N GLY A 611 1.79 22.59 -3.71
CA GLY A 611 2.39 23.85 -3.23
C GLY A 611 2.31 24.07 -1.71
N TRP A 612 1.39 23.38 -1.02
CA TRP A 612 1.22 23.45 0.43
C TRP A 612 1.75 22.22 1.17
N GLN A 613 1.75 21.04 0.51
CA GLN A 613 2.07 19.74 1.13
C GLN A 613 3.39 19.75 1.89
N MET A 614 4.46 20.35 1.37
CA MET A 614 5.76 20.40 2.06
C MET A 614 5.69 21.09 3.43
N THR A 615 4.94 22.18 3.54
CA THR A 615 4.75 22.93 4.79
C THR A 615 3.85 22.16 5.76
N VAL A 616 2.81 21.49 5.24
CA VAL A 616 1.90 20.62 6.01
C VAL A 616 2.64 19.41 6.59
N ASP A 617 3.45 18.72 5.78
CA ASP A 617 4.30 17.61 6.20
C ASP A 617 5.30 18.03 7.28
N GLU A 618 5.99 19.16 7.07
CA GLU A 618 6.97 19.67 8.02
C GLU A 618 6.33 20.18 9.32
N HIS A 619 5.14 20.78 9.28
CA HIS A 619 4.37 21.09 10.48
C HIS A 619 3.98 19.80 11.22
N THR A 620 3.40 18.83 10.52
CA THR A 620 2.94 17.54 11.07
C THR A 620 4.09 16.78 11.76
N LYS A 621 5.27 16.69 11.12
CA LYS A 621 6.47 16.08 11.71
C LYS A 621 6.93 16.77 12.99
N ARG A 622 6.73 18.09 13.14
CA ARG A 622 7.05 18.83 14.37
C ARG A 622 6.04 18.55 15.48
N VAL A 623 4.74 18.51 15.16
CA VAL A 623 3.69 18.16 16.12
C VAL A 623 3.87 16.72 16.64
N LEU A 624 4.11 15.75 15.76
CA LEU A 624 4.39 14.34 16.13
C LEU A 624 5.62 14.17 17.04
N ARG A 625 6.59 15.08 16.98
CA ARG A 625 7.76 15.12 17.88
C ARG A 625 7.51 15.83 19.21
N GLY A 626 6.34 16.43 19.39
CA GLY A 626 5.99 17.28 20.55
C GLY A 626 6.36 18.76 20.40
N ASP A 627 7.03 19.15 19.31
CA ASP A 627 7.51 20.52 19.04
C ASP A 627 6.40 21.47 18.55
N VAL A 628 5.22 21.46 19.19
CA VAL A 628 4.05 22.29 18.82
C VAL A 628 4.39 23.77 18.70
N ALA A 629 5.29 24.28 19.56
CA ALA A 629 5.74 25.67 19.51
C ALA A 629 6.62 25.99 18.29
N ALA A 630 7.28 24.99 17.67
CA ALA A 630 8.00 25.14 16.41
C ALA A 630 7.06 24.96 15.21
N ALA A 631 6.10 24.04 15.29
CA ALA A 631 5.06 23.84 14.28
C ALA A 631 4.23 25.13 14.07
N GLY A 632 3.72 25.72 15.15
CA GLY A 632 3.03 27.01 15.13
C GLY A 632 3.93 28.23 14.89
N ARG A 633 5.27 28.08 14.75
CA ARG A 633 6.15 29.12 14.17
C ARG A 633 6.27 28.95 12.65
N LEU A 634 6.40 27.71 12.18
CA LEU A 634 6.45 27.39 10.75
C LEU A 634 5.16 27.84 10.05
N GLU A 635 4.01 27.47 10.60
CA GLU A 635 2.67 27.88 10.13
C GLU A 635 2.59 29.41 9.91
N ARG A 636 2.91 30.20 10.96
CA ARG A 636 2.89 31.67 10.90
C ARG A 636 3.93 32.27 9.95
N LYS A 637 5.11 31.64 9.78
CA LYS A 637 6.10 32.12 8.79
C LYS A 637 5.55 32.01 7.37
N TRP A 638 4.95 30.88 7.01
CA TRP A 638 4.45 30.65 5.65
C TRP A 638 3.05 31.24 5.39
N ALA A 639 2.34 31.67 6.44
CA ALA A 639 0.93 32.08 6.36
C ALA A 639 0.66 33.17 5.30
N ASP A 640 1.41 34.28 5.36
CA ASP A 640 1.19 35.43 4.47
C ASP A 640 1.58 35.12 3.02
N TYR A 641 2.62 34.31 2.80
CA TYR A 641 3.08 33.91 1.47
C TYR A 641 2.14 32.93 0.79
N MET A 642 1.63 31.91 1.49
CA MET A 642 0.70 30.96 0.90
C MET A 642 -0.61 31.66 0.53
N GLN A 643 -1.14 32.51 1.42
CA GLN A 643 -2.32 33.33 1.14
C GLN A 643 -2.07 34.32 -0.03
N ALA A 644 -0.90 34.97 -0.10
CA ALA A 644 -0.58 35.88 -1.20
C ALA A 644 -0.35 35.14 -2.55
N THR A 645 0.11 33.89 -2.51
CA THR A 645 0.28 33.03 -3.69
C THR A 645 -1.08 32.64 -4.26
N GLU A 646 -1.99 32.21 -3.40
CA GLU A 646 -3.38 31.91 -3.73
C GLU A 646 -4.12 33.15 -4.28
N GLU A 647 -4.08 34.28 -3.56
CA GLU A 647 -4.67 35.55 -4.00
C GLU A 647 -4.21 35.96 -5.42
N ALA A 648 -2.94 35.72 -5.75
CA ALA A 648 -2.35 36.11 -7.03
C ALA A 648 -2.74 35.20 -8.21
N GLY A 649 -3.22 33.98 -7.93
CA GLY A 649 -3.78 33.05 -8.91
C GLY A 649 -5.20 33.40 -9.34
N VAL A 650 -6.03 33.86 -8.39
CA VAL A 650 -7.45 34.21 -8.64
C VAL A 650 -7.57 35.36 -9.67
N ALA A 651 -8.20 35.06 -10.80
CA ALA A 651 -8.44 36.02 -11.88
C ALA A 651 -9.54 37.04 -11.50
N GLY A 652 -9.34 38.31 -11.87
CA GLY A 652 -10.35 39.35 -11.66
C GLY A 652 -9.77 40.75 -11.42
N ALA A 653 -10.65 41.67 -11.02
CA ALA A 653 -10.28 43.04 -10.68
C ALA A 653 -9.27 43.08 -9.53
N GLY A 654 -8.25 43.95 -9.65
CA GLY A 654 -7.19 44.08 -8.65
C GLY A 654 -6.04 43.06 -8.74
N GLY A 655 -6.00 42.17 -9.75
CA GLY A 655 -4.93 41.18 -9.90
C GLY A 655 -3.49 41.76 -9.89
N ARG A 656 -3.27 43.00 -10.38
CA ARG A 656 -1.98 43.70 -10.24
C ARG A 656 -1.59 43.97 -8.77
N ARG A 657 -2.55 44.26 -7.89
CA ARG A 657 -2.33 44.48 -6.45
C ARG A 657 -2.02 43.17 -5.72
N ARG A 658 -2.72 42.08 -6.06
CA ARG A 658 -2.48 40.75 -5.50
C ARG A 658 -1.10 40.19 -5.91
N ARG A 659 -0.74 40.30 -7.20
CA ARG A 659 0.61 39.97 -7.69
C ARG A 659 1.72 40.88 -7.13
N ARG A 660 1.40 42.08 -6.64
CA ARG A 660 2.33 42.92 -5.88
C ARG A 660 2.53 42.39 -4.45
N ARG A 661 1.44 42.07 -3.72
CA ARG A 661 1.51 41.43 -2.40
C ARG A 661 2.36 40.15 -2.42
N LEU A 662 2.18 39.30 -3.43
CA LEU A 662 2.99 38.09 -3.60
C LEU A 662 4.49 38.39 -3.72
N ARG A 663 4.88 39.42 -4.48
CA ARG A 663 6.30 39.82 -4.59
C ARG A 663 6.84 40.38 -3.27
N GLU A 664 6.03 41.15 -2.56
CA GLU A 664 6.38 41.70 -1.24
C GLU A 664 6.57 40.56 -0.21
N ALA A 665 5.71 39.54 -0.20
CA ALA A 665 5.86 38.34 0.61
C ALA A 665 7.05 37.44 0.18
N GLN A 666 7.25 37.24 -1.13
CA GLN A 666 8.41 36.53 -1.69
C GLN A 666 9.73 37.19 -1.27
N GLN A 667 9.80 38.53 -1.31
CA GLN A 667 10.99 39.26 -0.91
C GLN A 667 11.26 39.14 0.60
N VAL A 668 10.23 39.26 1.44
CA VAL A 668 10.35 39.06 2.90
C VAL A 668 10.89 37.65 3.24
N HIS A 669 10.57 36.63 2.45
CA HIS A 669 11.11 35.29 2.67
C HIS A 669 12.51 35.08 2.09
N ALA A 670 12.84 35.65 0.93
CA ALA A 670 14.20 35.61 0.40
C ALA A 670 15.21 36.28 1.36
N ASP A 671 14.86 37.48 1.85
CA ASP A 671 15.66 38.26 2.81
C ASP A 671 15.81 37.52 4.18
N GLU A 672 14.89 36.60 4.51
CA GLU A 672 14.95 35.79 5.74
C GLU A 672 15.58 34.39 5.57
N GLU A 673 15.59 33.82 4.35
CA GLU A 673 16.24 32.53 4.08
C GLU A 673 17.76 32.70 4.01
N GLU A 674 18.24 33.81 3.44
CA GLU A 674 19.64 34.22 3.49
C GLU A 674 20.11 34.48 4.95
N ALA A 675 19.23 34.98 5.81
CA ALA A 675 19.48 35.14 7.25
C ALA A 675 19.43 33.82 8.05
N GLY A 676 19.02 32.70 7.44
CA GLY A 676 18.94 31.38 8.05
C GLY A 676 20.25 30.57 8.01
N ALA A 677 21.26 31.05 7.30
CA ALA A 677 22.54 30.34 7.16
C ALA A 677 23.32 30.26 8.49
N PRO A 678 23.77 29.06 8.93
CA PRO A 678 24.46 28.88 10.20
C PRO A 678 25.88 29.47 10.16
N GLY A 679 26.00 30.74 10.55
CA GLY A 679 27.28 31.45 10.64
C GLY A 679 27.17 32.99 10.65
N VAL A 680 26.04 33.57 10.26
CA VAL A 680 25.88 35.03 10.17
C VAL A 680 25.38 35.63 11.50
N ILE A 681 26.19 36.52 12.09
CA ILE A 681 25.84 37.28 13.29
C ILE A 681 24.71 38.28 12.95
N PRO A 682 23.68 38.47 13.81
CA PRO A 682 22.53 39.33 13.50
C PRO A 682 22.90 40.81 13.39
N GLY A 683 23.23 41.24 12.16
CA GLY A 683 23.53 42.62 11.80
C GLY A 683 22.31 43.54 11.94
N ARG A 684 22.50 44.70 12.58
CA ARG A 684 21.48 45.73 12.86
C ARG A 684 20.48 45.93 11.71
N ARG A 685 19.18 45.88 12.05
CA ARG A 685 18.08 46.40 11.22
C ARG A 685 18.42 47.81 10.69
N ARG A 686 18.66 47.94 9.38
CA ARG A 686 18.64 49.24 8.68
C ARG A 686 17.25 49.45 8.10
N ALA A 687 16.45 50.27 8.75
CA ALA A 687 15.20 50.74 8.18
C ALA A 687 15.50 51.55 6.90
N ARG A 688 15.13 51.03 5.73
CA ARG A 688 15.06 51.81 4.50
C ARG A 688 13.76 52.62 4.52
N THR A 689 13.84 53.83 5.08
CA THR A 689 12.78 54.83 4.96
C THR A 689 12.51 55.11 3.48
N ALA A 690 11.22 55.19 3.11
CA ALA A 690 10.82 55.50 1.75
C ALA A 690 11.15 56.98 1.44
N GLY A 691 12.24 57.20 0.71
CA GLY A 691 12.59 58.51 0.17
C GLY A 691 11.67 58.85 -0.99
N CYS A 692 10.81 59.86 -0.81
CA CYS A 692 10.01 60.41 -1.89
C CYS A 692 10.84 61.44 -2.66
N THR A 693 10.96 61.26 -3.98
CA THR A 693 11.49 62.28 -4.90
C THR A 693 10.48 62.51 -6.02
N VAL A 694 10.11 63.77 -6.21
CA VAL A 694 9.16 64.23 -7.23
C VAL A 694 9.95 64.85 -8.39
N MET A 695 9.43 64.66 -9.62
CA MET A 695 10.05 64.89 -10.93
C MET A 695 11.10 63.84 -11.32
#